data_AF-A0A1M5JQB1-F1
#
_entry.id   AF-A0A1M5JQB1-F1
#
_cell.length_a   1.000
_cell.length_b   1.000
_cell.length_c   1.000
_cell.angle_alpha   90.00
_cell.angle_beta   90.00
_cell.angle_gamma   90.00
#
_symmetry.space_group_name_H-M   'P 1'
#
loop_
_entity.id
_entity.type
_entity.pdbx_description
1 polymer ?
#
loop_
_entity_poly.entity_id
_entity_poly.type
_entity_poly.pdbx_seq_one_letter_code
_entity_poly.pdbx_strand_id
1 'polypeptide(L)'
;MRKTVFFCFFWLLAFGLWTSCSNVKSSESDNDIDDEQEFSSPSEDIDEDQKSSSSSESSSSSEKPEYSIEGFVKQKGPKTVSLTDASDESNVTMEVQLDYDFYIGRTEVTREQYAALMGGDIPENEKNLPQVNVNFYDAVLYANALSKSKGLDTVYTYTNSNFTPTGSCVFLEGLVTHYEVFGYRLPTEAEWVYVAKKFWDVENSWNADNSSSIPHEVCTAPGLDSLHVKLEENPDAVCNMTGNVAEWVDGWLADFKDTTLTNYVGASSPNSLKENIIKGGNCRLSPNDININTRRDVYPIAMNSSADYVGFRLVLGAIDKPLWLDPSGAVNTVKINIVATIESILGTLNARRAKAKLVFRNDVSGKLTFIDYTKNASRAIEIEDDAGAFHPDVSPDGNYIAFSTKIEGISGKSEVYVCRLDSACSEKIKLPVESAAIPRFRVLEPGDTALVYVSDAGSNKDSLTWAGYSTWIVPFAGGEFGTPRLLLKGSFNGGVTEGLAVTGSKLLRVATWDDPDKVKYDVWYNNEQACNVSLATDGSNRTLFLDFGSSTGQKFVGQKYGTHEQILVMNSNGNLVDAVAAPAGYSYDHTEWVTGKNAAVATLSDQNGSHKKIVLIDMETKKIVELVESDELWHPVLWVERSTPLVAEQSSSSSSETPKASSSSTSVQTSSSSGNVETSSSSEIAPISSSSEYIESSSSSENVKTSSSSEFVLTSSSSEDIGTSSSSEFTETSSSSEIAPTSSSGEHSLVLDPDSAGIYVYSYTQFKDFIIRYKMELLWQFADSANVVVIGSSRPLNAVYPTKLSSKFTAVNLGLASCTIHMSKDLLMKYIMPHYKKMKYLVVSLDLDFWWKTPSAKDDNWFADNDANAKYLLYPGFVYDKNHNYWVGEEDLTPLYEAAKDGILYPSSNRTDHIIELRGQLHTTCSKSWPGAAFGATVSDPGQEILAGSMNSLKTIIEESAKRGVTVIGTILPQSPAYRNSAMFGYLGMNRDIADSLIGEFVKMEQTYSNFVLFDENKGGLHDYANGMNEDSQHLCDEGAELYTHRLDSLLLELDNK
;
A
#
# COMPACT_ATOMS: atom_id res chain seq x y z
N MET A 1 -65.38 -25.59 24.95
CA MET A 1 -65.03 -24.34 24.25
C MET A 1 -63.81 -24.60 23.34
N ARG A 2 -63.50 -23.69 22.40
CA ARG A 2 -62.29 -23.57 21.51
C ARG A 2 -61.08 -24.48 21.84
N LYS A 3 -60.44 -25.27 20.95
CA LYS A 3 -60.58 -25.61 19.50
C LYS A 3 -60.03 -24.62 18.42
N THR A 4 -59.18 -25.15 17.51
CA THR A 4 -58.78 -24.65 16.14
C THR A 4 -57.86 -23.40 16.09
N VAL A 5 -57.00 -23.09 15.08
CA VAL A 5 -56.72 -23.49 13.65
C VAL A 5 -55.16 -23.39 13.40
N PHE A 6 -54.36 -23.94 12.44
CA PHE A 6 -54.34 -24.91 11.29
C PHE A 6 -53.86 -24.30 9.92
N PHE A 7 -52.95 -24.99 9.18
CA PHE A 7 -52.43 -24.74 7.79
C PHE A 7 -51.45 -23.55 7.55
N CYS A 8 -50.70 -23.42 6.42
CA CYS A 8 -49.83 -24.35 5.63
C CYS A 8 -49.15 -23.61 4.43
N PHE A 9 -48.18 -24.24 3.74
CA PHE A 9 -47.63 -23.97 2.38
C PHE A 9 -47.16 -22.56 1.96
N PHE A 10 -45.94 -22.48 1.40
CA PHE A 10 -45.72 -22.21 -0.05
C PHE A 10 -44.24 -22.39 -0.45
N TRP A 11 -43.92 -23.37 -1.30
CA TRP A 11 -42.61 -23.50 -1.96
C TRP A 11 -42.73 -24.34 -3.24
N LEU A 12 -42.96 -23.69 -4.39
CA LEU A 12 -42.72 -24.18 -5.76
C LEU A 12 -43.37 -23.25 -6.83
N LEU A 13 -42.57 -22.77 -7.79
CA LEU A 13 -42.77 -22.80 -9.25
C LEU A 13 -42.18 -21.57 -9.98
N ALA A 14 -41.14 -21.79 -10.78
CA ALA A 14 -40.75 -20.92 -11.91
C ALA A 14 -39.86 -21.62 -12.96
N PHE A 15 -40.06 -22.91 -13.24
CA PHE A 15 -39.36 -23.60 -14.34
C PHE A 15 -40.30 -24.53 -15.11
N GLY A 16 -40.17 -24.55 -16.44
CA GLY A 16 -40.72 -25.58 -17.32
C GLY A 16 -42.23 -25.53 -17.59
N LEU A 17 -42.63 -24.96 -18.74
CA LEU A 17 -43.87 -25.36 -19.42
C LEU A 17 -43.63 -25.48 -20.94
N TRP A 18 -43.37 -26.71 -21.39
CA TRP A 18 -43.62 -27.17 -22.76
C TRP A 18 -44.12 -28.61 -22.66
N THR A 19 -45.18 -28.95 -23.41
CA THR A 19 -45.89 -30.24 -23.28
C THR A 19 -45.81 -31.05 -24.57
N SER A 20 -45.72 -32.39 -24.46
CA SER A 20 -46.82 -33.30 -24.82
C SER A 20 -46.41 -34.80 -24.78
N CYS A 21 -47.41 -35.69 -24.92
CA CYS A 21 -47.33 -37.10 -25.36
C CYS A 21 -46.86 -38.22 -24.40
N SER A 22 -47.75 -38.57 -23.45
CA SER A 22 -48.37 -39.91 -23.30
C SER A 22 -47.53 -41.20 -23.18
N ASN A 23 -47.59 -41.90 -22.02
CA ASN A 23 -48.36 -43.17 -21.83
C ASN A 23 -48.16 -43.91 -20.46
N VAL A 24 -49.20 -43.87 -19.59
CA VAL A 24 -49.95 -45.03 -18.99
C VAL A 24 -49.24 -46.19 -18.19
N LYS A 25 -49.74 -46.45 -16.95
CA LYS A 25 -49.54 -47.61 -15.99
C LYS A 25 -48.24 -47.59 -15.13
N SER A 26 -48.17 -47.76 -13.77
CA SER A 26 -48.83 -48.59 -12.70
C SER A 26 -48.18 -49.97 -12.46
N SER A 27 -47.94 -50.53 -11.25
CA SER A 27 -48.14 -50.12 -9.82
C SER A 27 -47.62 -51.21 -8.82
N GLU A 28 -47.21 -50.86 -7.58
CA GLU A 28 -47.20 -51.70 -6.32
C GLU A 28 -46.34 -53.01 -6.26
N SER A 29 -45.92 -53.68 -5.15
CA SER A 29 -45.80 -53.40 -3.68
C SER A 29 -45.02 -54.54 -2.90
N ASP A 30 -44.30 -54.19 -1.81
CA ASP A 30 -44.07 -54.86 -0.48
C ASP A 30 -43.45 -56.30 -0.21
N ASN A 31 -42.35 -56.33 0.60
CA ASN A 31 -42.03 -57.06 1.88
C ASN A 31 -41.75 -58.61 2.13
N ASP A 32 -40.70 -58.89 2.96
CA ASP A 32 -40.53 -59.85 4.14
C ASP A 32 -40.50 -61.43 4.01
N ILE A 33 -39.85 -62.32 4.84
CA ILE A 33 -38.67 -62.38 5.81
C ILE A 33 -38.36 -63.86 6.33
N ASP A 34 -37.35 -64.11 7.22
CA ASP A 34 -37.03 -65.29 8.15
C ASP A 34 -35.94 -66.41 7.82
N ASP A 35 -35.40 -67.09 8.88
CA ASP A 35 -34.13 -67.91 9.02
C ASP A 35 -34.24 -69.37 9.62
N GLU A 36 -33.24 -70.28 9.45
CA GLU A 36 -32.61 -71.24 10.46
C GLU A 36 -31.55 -72.29 9.90
N GLN A 37 -31.03 -73.23 10.72
CA GLN A 37 -29.68 -73.91 10.65
C GLN A 37 -29.60 -75.45 10.37
N GLU A 38 -28.45 -75.98 9.85
CA GLU A 38 -27.73 -77.22 10.33
C GLU A 38 -26.31 -77.44 9.67
N PHE A 39 -25.58 -78.56 9.92
CA PHE A 39 -24.07 -78.59 9.96
C PHE A 39 -23.30 -79.77 9.26
N SER A 40 -22.06 -79.49 8.78
CA SER A 40 -20.85 -80.35 8.54
C SER A 40 -20.59 -81.23 7.26
N SER A 41 -19.64 -80.74 6.42
CA SER A 41 -18.44 -81.37 5.74
C SER A 41 -18.54 -82.66 4.86
N PRO A 42 -17.60 -82.93 3.90
CA PRO A 42 -16.26 -82.32 3.67
C PRO A 42 -15.80 -82.00 2.21
N SER A 43 -14.68 -81.27 2.11
CA SER A 43 -13.67 -81.19 1.02
C SER A 43 -14.08 -80.57 -0.34
N GLU A 44 -13.30 -79.68 -0.94
CA GLU A 44 -12.00 -79.08 -0.55
C GLU A 44 -11.89 -77.64 -1.09
N ASP A 45 -11.52 -76.66 -0.27
CA ASP A 45 -12.51 -75.75 0.35
C ASP A 45 -12.04 -74.29 0.11
N ILE A 46 -12.78 -73.26 -0.36
CA ILE A 46 -14.10 -73.02 -0.97
C ILE A 46 -14.09 -71.52 -1.38
N ASP A 47 -14.80 -71.12 -2.45
CA ASP A 47 -14.95 -69.71 -2.92
C ASP A 47 -16.31 -69.08 -2.51
N GLU A 48 -16.54 -67.81 -2.93
CA GLU A 48 -17.85 -67.10 -3.10
C GLU A 48 -18.49 -66.28 -1.94
N ASP A 49 -18.31 -64.95 -2.04
CA ASP A 49 -19.33 -63.88 -2.23
C ASP A 49 -20.70 -63.80 -1.47
N GLN A 50 -20.91 -62.61 -0.86
CA GLN A 50 -22.15 -61.82 -0.64
C GLN A 50 -23.18 -62.00 0.52
N LYS A 51 -23.36 -60.85 1.23
CA LYS A 51 -24.61 -60.14 1.63
C LYS A 51 -25.21 -60.21 3.06
N SER A 52 -25.62 -59.01 3.51
CA SER A 52 -26.59 -58.62 4.58
C SER A 52 -26.63 -59.45 5.87
N SER A 53 -26.08 -59.02 7.02
CA SER A 53 -26.49 -57.87 7.88
C SER A 53 -27.92 -58.01 8.45
N SER A 54 -28.21 -57.78 9.74
CA SER A 54 -27.55 -56.92 10.74
C SER A 54 -27.85 -57.43 12.19
N SER A 55 -27.49 -56.83 13.33
CA SER A 55 -27.02 -55.46 13.66
C SER A 55 -26.20 -55.41 14.97
N SER A 56 -25.98 -54.21 15.53
CA SER A 56 -25.45 -53.88 16.86
C SER A 56 -24.12 -54.52 17.29
N GLU A 57 -23.00 -54.06 16.71
CA GLU A 57 -21.79 -53.77 17.48
C GLU A 57 -20.93 -52.70 16.77
N SER A 58 -19.84 -52.24 17.39
CA SER A 58 -19.15 -50.99 17.03
C SER A 58 -18.45 -51.04 15.67
N SER A 59 -18.85 -50.17 14.74
CA SER A 59 -18.09 -49.90 13.52
C SER A 59 -16.84 -49.07 13.82
N SER A 60 -15.66 -49.70 13.74
CA SER A 60 -14.38 -49.02 13.85
C SER A 60 -14.18 -48.03 12.69
N SER A 61 -13.74 -46.81 13.02
CA SER A 61 -13.29 -45.84 12.02
C SER A 61 -12.00 -46.33 11.37
N SER A 62 -11.97 -46.39 10.03
CA SER A 62 -10.73 -46.64 9.29
C SER A 62 -9.77 -45.46 9.44
N GLU A 63 -8.70 -45.66 10.21
CA GLU A 63 -7.65 -44.65 10.36
C GLU A 63 -6.96 -44.42 9.00
N LYS A 64 -6.84 -43.13 8.60
CA LYS A 64 -5.92 -42.75 7.51
C LYS A 64 -4.48 -42.99 7.99
N PRO A 65 -3.56 -43.44 7.13
CA PRO A 65 -2.16 -43.63 7.53
C PRO A 65 -1.55 -42.33 8.06
N GLU A 66 -0.99 -42.38 9.27
CA GLU A 66 -0.40 -41.22 9.93
C GLU A 66 1.01 -40.97 9.37
N TYR A 67 1.12 -40.03 8.42
CA TYR A 67 2.38 -39.66 7.79
C TYR A 67 3.28 -38.88 8.76
N SER A 68 4.48 -39.40 9.06
CA SER A 68 5.53 -38.61 9.72
C SER A 68 6.19 -37.66 8.72
N ILE A 69 5.94 -36.36 8.87
CA ILE A 69 6.57 -35.31 8.09
C ILE A 69 7.89 -34.93 8.76
N GLU A 70 9.00 -35.14 8.05
CA GLU A 70 10.34 -34.88 8.55
C GLU A 70 10.50 -33.42 9.02
N GLY A 71 10.94 -33.23 10.26
CA GLY A 71 11.10 -31.91 10.88
C GLY A 71 9.83 -31.27 11.45
N PHE A 72 8.65 -31.91 11.36
CA PHE A 72 7.37 -31.35 11.81
C PHE A 72 6.64 -32.23 12.84
N VAL A 73 5.91 -31.60 13.76
CA VAL A 73 5.12 -32.27 14.82
C VAL A 73 3.63 -32.03 14.62
N LYS A 74 2.81 -33.08 14.76
CA LYS A 74 1.35 -33.02 14.61
C LYS A 74 0.66 -32.49 15.86
N GLN A 75 -0.16 -31.46 15.70
CA GLN A 75 -1.00 -30.85 16.75
C GLN A 75 -2.47 -31.20 16.51
N LYS A 76 -2.98 -32.24 17.18
CA LYS A 76 -4.35 -32.74 16.98
C LYS A 76 -5.42 -31.73 17.43
N GLY A 77 -6.60 -31.75 16.81
CA GLY A 77 -7.78 -30.94 17.16
C GLY A 77 -8.95 -31.77 17.73
N PRO A 78 -10.04 -31.13 18.20
CA PRO A 78 -10.18 -29.68 18.42
C PRO A 78 -9.43 -29.22 19.67
N LYS A 79 -9.02 -27.95 19.73
CA LYS A 79 -8.32 -27.34 20.88
C LYS A 79 -8.72 -25.87 21.07
N THR A 80 -8.49 -25.31 22.26
CA THR A 80 -8.77 -23.89 22.56
C THR A 80 -7.51 -23.18 23.03
N VAL A 81 -7.34 -21.91 22.65
CA VAL A 81 -6.21 -21.06 23.05
C VAL A 81 -6.66 -19.61 23.29
N SER A 82 -6.42 -19.11 24.49
CA SER A 82 -6.57 -17.69 24.85
C SER A 82 -5.46 -16.84 24.20
N LEU A 83 -5.83 -15.75 23.54
CA LEU A 83 -4.92 -14.72 23.04
C LEU A 83 -5.13 -13.41 23.82
N THR A 84 -4.03 -12.73 24.13
CA THR A 84 -3.99 -11.46 24.87
C THR A 84 -2.87 -10.61 24.24
N ASP A 85 -3.00 -9.28 24.24
CA ASP A 85 -1.95 -8.38 23.77
C ASP A 85 -1.20 -7.76 24.96
N ALA A 86 0.12 -7.91 25.03
CA ALA A 86 0.94 -7.34 26.11
C ALA A 86 1.05 -5.81 26.06
N SER A 87 0.66 -5.18 24.93
CA SER A 87 0.61 -3.73 24.77
C SER A 87 -0.75 -3.09 25.11
N ASP A 88 -1.78 -3.90 25.38
CA ASP A 88 -3.12 -3.44 25.75
C ASP A 88 -3.27 -3.27 27.28
N GLU A 89 -3.32 -2.02 27.75
CA GLU A 89 -3.57 -1.72 29.18
C GLU A 89 -4.90 -2.30 29.69
N SER A 90 -5.89 -2.54 28.83
CA SER A 90 -7.17 -3.13 29.23
C SER A 90 -7.11 -4.65 29.42
N ASN A 91 -5.98 -5.30 29.05
CA ASN A 91 -5.70 -6.72 29.24
C ASN A 91 -6.79 -7.65 28.66
N VAL A 92 -7.41 -7.25 27.55
CA VAL A 92 -8.49 -8.03 26.92
C VAL A 92 -7.94 -9.37 26.41
N THR A 93 -8.69 -10.43 26.72
CA THR A 93 -8.36 -11.79 26.32
C THR A 93 -9.47 -12.35 25.43
N MET A 94 -9.08 -12.95 24.31
CA MET A 94 -9.96 -13.53 23.30
C MET A 94 -9.71 -15.03 23.21
N GLU A 95 -10.75 -15.86 23.25
CA GLU A 95 -10.61 -17.31 23.13
C GLU A 95 -10.71 -17.74 21.66
N VAL A 96 -9.77 -18.56 21.19
CA VAL A 96 -9.79 -19.13 19.83
C VAL A 96 -9.90 -20.65 19.91
N GLN A 97 -10.94 -21.20 19.31
CA GLN A 97 -11.08 -22.63 19.05
C GLN A 97 -10.44 -22.97 17.70
N LEU A 98 -9.55 -23.95 17.66
CA LEU A 98 -8.97 -24.50 16.44
C LEU A 98 -9.49 -25.93 16.30
N ASP A 99 -10.45 -26.15 15.40
CA ASP A 99 -11.14 -27.44 15.27
C ASP A 99 -10.41 -28.48 14.41
N TYR A 100 -9.31 -28.08 13.76
CA TYR A 100 -8.53 -28.85 12.78
C TYR A 100 -7.20 -29.42 13.33
N ASP A 101 -6.65 -30.40 12.62
CA ASP A 101 -5.28 -30.91 12.78
C ASP A 101 -4.30 -30.07 11.95
N PHE A 102 -3.14 -29.69 12.51
CA PHE A 102 -2.04 -29.06 11.76
C PHE A 102 -0.69 -29.67 12.15
N TYR A 103 0.34 -29.50 11.33
CA TYR A 103 1.72 -29.86 11.65
C TYR A 103 2.57 -28.60 11.77
N ILE A 104 3.48 -28.50 12.74
CA ILE A 104 4.38 -27.34 12.95
C ILE A 104 5.85 -27.75 12.93
N GLY A 105 6.72 -26.91 12.35
CA GLY A 105 8.16 -27.13 12.34
C GLY A 105 8.75 -27.17 13.75
N ARG A 106 9.58 -28.17 14.04
CA ARG A 106 10.27 -28.35 15.35
C ARG A 106 11.21 -27.19 15.67
N THR A 107 11.70 -26.49 14.66
CA THR A 107 12.63 -25.36 14.75
C THR A 107 12.12 -24.19 13.93
N GLU A 108 12.75 -23.04 14.10
CA GLU A 108 12.86 -22.02 13.06
C GLU A 108 13.44 -22.64 11.78
N VAL A 109 13.15 -22.04 10.62
CA VAL A 109 13.79 -22.44 9.36
C VAL A 109 15.28 -22.13 9.44
N THR A 110 16.12 -23.15 9.27
CA THR A 110 17.57 -22.97 9.32
C THR A 110 18.10 -22.37 8.02
N ARG A 111 19.31 -21.80 8.05
CA ARG A 111 19.96 -21.28 6.84
C ARG A 111 20.13 -22.36 5.77
N GLU A 112 20.59 -23.57 6.15
CA GLU A 112 20.75 -24.67 5.17
C GLU A 112 19.42 -25.06 4.51
N GLN A 113 18.32 -25.11 5.28
CA GLN A 113 16.98 -25.34 4.74
C GLN A 113 16.56 -24.22 3.77
N TYR A 114 16.81 -22.95 4.12
CA TYR A 114 16.47 -21.81 3.29
C TYR A 114 17.23 -21.81 1.95
N ALA A 115 18.56 -21.92 1.98
CA ALA A 115 19.37 -21.91 0.75
C ALA A 115 19.16 -23.16 -0.13
N ALA A 116 18.76 -24.30 0.44
CA ALA A 116 18.40 -25.49 -0.34
C ALA A 116 17.20 -25.27 -1.28
N LEU A 117 16.39 -24.23 -1.07
CA LEU A 117 15.27 -23.86 -1.94
C LEU A 117 15.42 -22.47 -2.59
N MET A 118 16.04 -21.51 -1.90
CA MET A 118 16.15 -20.11 -2.33
C MET A 118 17.54 -19.73 -2.88
N GLY A 119 18.54 -20.60 -2.70
CA GLY A 119 19.95 -20.33 -3.01
C GLY A 119 20.67 -19.50 -1.94
N GLY A 120 21.99 -19.36 -2.13
CA GLY A 120 22.89 -18.62 -1.24
C GLY A 120 24.02 -19.50 -0.69
N ASP A 121 25.22 -18.93 -0.57
CA ASP A 121 26.38 -19.58 0.06
C ASP A 121 26.32 -19.43 1.58
N ILE A 122 26.55 -20.52 2.33
CA ILE A 122 26.51 -20.54 3.79
C ILE A 122 27.80 -21.18 4.33
N PRO A 123 28.49 -20.58 5.32
CA PRO A 123 29.58 -21.24 6.02
C PRO A 123 29.13 -22.53 6.71
N GLU A 124 29.94 -23.59 6.65
CA GLU A 124 29.56 -24.92 7.21
C GLU A 124 29.18 -24.84 8.70
N ASN A 125 29.79 -23.90 9.45
CA ASN A 125 29.52 -23.62 10.86
C ASN A 125 28.31 -22.69 11.13
N GLU A 126 27.52 -22.36 10.11
CA GLU A 126 26.34 -21.47 10.22
C GLU A 126 25.05 -22.11 9.70
N LYS A 127 25.13 -23.33 9.16
CA LYS A 127 24.01 -24.09 8.57
C LYS A 127 22.79 -24.24 9.48
N ASN A 128 23.03 -24.55 10.75
CA ASN A 128 22.01 -24.80 11.78
C ASN A 128 21.52 -23.52 12.47
N LEU A 129 22.09 -22.35 12.16
CA LEU A 129 21.55 -21.09 12.65
C LEU A 129 20.17 -20.85 12.02
N PRO A 130 19.25 -20.14 12.71
CA PRO A 130 18.03 -19.68 12.07
C PRO A 130 18.34 -18.76 10.89
N GLN A 131 17.48 -18.82 9.87
CA GLN A 131 17.47 -17.83 8.81
C GLN A 131 16.90 -16.51 9.36
N VAL A 132 17.70 -15.44 9.25
CA VAL A 132 17.36 -14.08 9.67
C VAL A 132 17.58 -13.08 8.53
N ASN A 133 17.27 -11.80 8.74
CA ASN A 133 17.23 -10.76 7.70
C ASN A 133 16.21 -11.05 6.58
N VAL A 134 15.25 -11.94 6.84
CA VAL A 134 14.12 -12.26 5.97
C VAL A 134 12.87 -11.49 6.41
N ASN A 135 12.13 -10.97 5.43
CA ASN A 135 10.83 -10.35 5.68
C ASN A 135 9.67 -11.35 5.47
N PHE A 136 8.43 -10.88 5.62
CA PHE A 136 7.25 -11.73 5.47
C PHE A 136 7.12 -12.27 4.03
N TYR A 137 7.47 -11.48 3.02
CA TYR A 137 7.45 -11.93 1.62
C TYR A 137 8.50 -13.00 1.32
N ASP A 138 9.71 -12.86 1.87
CA ASP A 138 10.77 -13.89 1.77
C ASP A 138 10.31 -15.22 2.38
N ALA A 139 9.68 -15.17 3.57
CA ALA A 139 9.13 -16.34 4.25
C ALA A 139 7.95 -16.99 3.49
N VAL A 140 7.05 -16.18 2.91
CA VAL A 140 5.95 -16.60 2.02
C VAL A 140 6.48 -17.31 0.77
N LEU A 141 7.49 -16.73 0.11
CA LEU A 141 8.11 -17.32 -1.08
C LEU A 141 8.77 -18.67 -0.74
N TYR A 142 9.47 -18.76 0.39
CA TYR A 142 10.03 -20.02 0.87
C TYR A 142 8.95 -21.07 1.19
N ALA A 143 7.84 -20.69 1.85
CA ALA A 143 6.72 -21.59 2.13
C ALA A 143 6.10 -22.17 0.85
N ASN A 144 5.96 -21.32 -0.18
CA ASN A 144 5.51 -21.71 -1.50
C ASN A 144 6.51 -22.61 -2.24
N ALA A 145 7.81 -22.31 -2.15
CA ALA A 145 8.88 -23.13 -2.73
C ALA A 145 8.92 -24.52 -2.06
N LEU A 146 8.79 -24.59 -0.74
CA LEU A 146 8.72 -25.84 0.00
C LEU A 146 7.49 -26.66 -0.40
N SER A 147 6.32 -26.04 -0.50
CA SER A 147 5.09 -26.70 -0.98
C SER A 147 5.28 -27.34 -2.36
N LYS A 148 5.78 -26.56 -3.33
CA LYS A 148 6.12 -27.04 -4.68
C LYS A 148 7.16 -28.16 -4.66
N SER A 149 8.18 -28.08 -3.79
CA SER A 149 9.22 -29.12 -3.65
C SER A 149 8.69 -30.47 -3.14
N LYS A 150 7.55 -30.45 -2.43
CA LYS A 150 6.87 -31.65 -1.91
C LYS A 150 5.67 -32.10 -2.76
N GLY A 151 5.43 -31.46 -3.91
CA GLY A 151 4.28 -31.75 -4.78
C GLY A 151 2.93 -31.31 -4.22
N LEU A 152 2.93 -30.33 -3.32
CA LEU A 152 1.73 -29.70 -2.77
C LEU A 152 1.41 -28.39 -3.52
N ASP A 153 0.16 -27.96 -3.42
CA ASP A 153 -0.28 -26.67 -3.92
C ASP A 153 0.15 -25.52 -2.97
N THR A 154 0.12 -24.29 -3.45
CA THR A 154 0.60 -23.10 -2.74
C THR A 154 -0.51 -22.37 -2.00
N VAL A 155 -0.34 -22.18 -0.69
CA VAL A 155 -1.25 -21.39 0.15
C VAL A 155 -1.27 -19.92 -0.25
N TYR A 156 -0.14 -19.38 -0.74
CA TYR A 156 -0.05 -17.98 -1.14
C TYR A 156 -0.02 -17.83 -2.67
N THR A 157 -0.87 -16.96 -3.22
CA THR A 157 -0.80 -16.52 -4.63
C THR A 157 -0.50 -15.04 -4.72
N TYR A 158 0.18 -14.62 -5.79
CA TYR A 158 0.50 -13.22 -6.09
C TYR A 158 0.60 -13.05 -7.61
N THR A 159 0.34 -11.84 -8.12
CA THR A 159 0.36 -11.51 -9.55
C THR A 159 1.75 -11.13 -10.06
N ASN A 160 2.60 -10.56 -9.20
CA ASN A 160 3.94 -10.08 -9.53
C ASN A 160 4.82 -10.04 -8.26
N SER A 161 6.14 -9.99 -8.41
CA SER A 161 7.11 -10.04 -7.31
C SER A 161 8.33 -9.17 -7.59
N ASN A 162 8.61 -8.21 -6.71
CA ASN A 162 9.72 -7.26 -6.84
C ASN A 162 10.81 -7.56 -5.80
N PHE A 163 12.08 -7.44 -6.20
CA PHE A 163 13.25 -7.78 -5.37
C PHE A 163 14.28 -6.65 -5.32
N THR A 164 15.07 -6.59 -4.25
CA THR A 164 16.29 -5.77 -4.19
C THR A 164 17.38 -6.36 -5.10
N PRO A 165 18.42 -5.58 -5.47
CA PRO A 165 19.66 -6.12 -6.07
C PRO A 165 20.36 -7.20 -5.22
N THR A 166 20.02 -7.32 -3.93
CA THR A 166 20.54 -8.34 -3.01
C THR A 166 19.65 -9.59 -2.89
N GLY A 167 18.54 -9.65 -3.63
CA GLY A 167 17.66 -10.82 -3.69
C GLY A 167 16.53 -10.90 -2.65
N SER A 168 16.36 -9.88 -1.79
CA SER A 168 15.25 -9.83 -0.82
C SER A 168 13.98 -9.31 -1.50
N CYS A 169 12.83 -9.95 -1.26
CA CYS A 169 11.56 -9.56 -1.87
C CYS A 169 11.00 -8.29 -1.22
N VAL A 170 10.91 -7.17 -1.96
CA VAL A 170 10.38 -5.90 -1.42
C VAL A 170 8.85 -5.83 -1.45
N PHE A 171 8.21 -6.55 -2.38
CA PHE A 171 6.75 -6.55 -2.53
C PHE A 171 6.24 -7.73 -3.37
N LEU A 172 5.15 -8.37 -2.91
CA LEU A 172 4.33 -9.30 -3.69
C LEU A 172 3.00 -8.64 -4.05
N GLU A 173 2.79 -8.40 -5.35
CA GLU A 173 1.59 -7.77 -5.89
C GLU A 173 0.39 -8.72 -5.82
N GLY A 174 -0.78 -8.23 -5.42
CA GLY A 174 -2.00 -9.05 -5.31
C GLY A 174 -1.85 -10.27 -4.39
N LEU A 175 -1.08 -10.15 -3.30
CA LEU A 175 -0.83 -11.27 -2.38
C LEU A 175 -2.10 -11.71 -1.66
N VAL A 176 -2.49 -12.97 -1.89
CA VAL A 176 -3.65 -13.65 -1.28
C VAL A 176 -3.21 -14.91 -0.56
N THR A 177 -3.70 -15.09 0.67
CA THR A 177 -3.60 -16.32 1.47
C THR A 177 -4.90 -17.12 1.35
N HIS A 178 -4.79 -18.33 0.80
CA HIS A 178 -5.86 -19.33 0.62
C HIS A 178 -5.74 -20.41 1.71
N TYR A 179 -6.27 -20.12 2.89
CA TYR A 179 -6.05 -20.94 4.09
C TYR A 179 -6.62 -22.36 3.99
N GLU A 180 -7.62 -22.58 3.13
CA GLU A 180 -8.21 -23.87 2.82
C GLU A 180 -7.32 -24.79 1.96
N VAL A 181 -6.22 -24.27 1.40
CA VAL A 181 -5.23 -25.06 0.64
C VAL A 181 -4.35 -25.86 1.59
N PHE A 182 -4.21 -27.17 1.34
CA PHE A 182 -3.29 -28.03 2.08
C PHE A 182 -1.84 -27.87 1.58
N GLY A 183 -1.19 -26.81 2.01
CA GLY A 183 0.22 -26.52 1.72
C GLY A 183 0.99 -26.02 2.95
N TYR A 184 2.28 -25.73 2.78
CA TYR A 184 3.09 -25.09 3.82
C TYR A 184 2.82 -23.58 3.84
N ARG A 185 2.72 -23.03 5.05
CA ARG A 185 2.44 -21.61 5.32
C ARG A 185 3.06 -21.16 6.63
N LEU A 186 3.05 -19.87 6.91
CA LEU A 186 3.32 -19.35 8.25
C LEU A 186 2.22 -19.84 9.22
N PRO A 187 2.56 -20.12 10.50
CA PRO A 187 1.55 -20.36 11.52
C PRO A 187 0.69 -19.11 11.72
N THR A 188 -0.61 -19.27 11.98
CA THR A 188 -1.42 -18.19 12.56
C THR A 188 -0.95 -17.89 13.98
N GLU A 189 -1.24 -16.68 14.50
CA GLU A 189 -0.97 -16.37 15.91
C GLU A 189 -1.60 -17.39 16.88
N ALA A 190 -2.79 -17.91 16.57
CA ALA A 190 -3.47 -18.90 17.40
C ALA A 190 -2.75 -20.26 17.41
N GLU A 191 -2.34 -20.78 16.25
CA GLU A 191 -1.54 -22.01 16.16
C GLU A 191 -0.20 -21.85 16.88
N TRP A 192 0.46 -20.70 16.69
CA TRP A 192 1.75 -20.39 17.29
C TRP A 192 1.66 -20.36 18.82
N VAL A 193 0.72 -19.58 19.38
CA VAL A 193 0.56 -19.45 20.84
C VAL A 193 0.10 -20.77 21.48
N TYR A 194 -0.71 -21.58 20.78
CA TYR A 194 -1.12 -22.90 21.26
C TYR A 194 0.08 -23.86 21.44
N VAL A 195 1.06 -23.80 20.53
CA VAL A 195 2.29 -24.60 20.63
C VAL A 195 3.25 -23.99 21.65
N ALA A 196 3.46 -22.67 21.62
CA ALA A 196 4.36 -21.97 22.51
C ALA A 196 4.02 -22.22 24.00
N LYS A 197 2.72 -22.19 24.38
CA LYS A 197 2.26 -22.48 25.75
C LYS A 197 2.70 -23.83 26.32
N LYS A 198 3.15 -24.79 25.49
CA LYS A 198 3.68 -26.10 25.92
C LYS A 198 5.18 -26.11 26.21
N PHE A 199 5.92 -25.14 25.67
CA PHE A 199 7.39 -25.08 25.65
C PHE A 199 7.92 -23.70 26.10
N TRP A 200 7.07 -22.87 26.71
CA TRP A 200 7.40 -21.50 27.09
C TRP A 200 8.22 -21.46 28.40
N ASP A 201 9.51 -21.20 28.27
CA ASP A 201 10.44 -21.01 29.39
C ASP A 201 11.38 -19.84 29.05
N VAL A 202 11.28 -18.77 29.85
CA VAL A 202 12.08 -17.55 29.65
C VAL A 202 13.41 -17.63 30.41
N GLU A 203 13.46 -18.34 31.54
CA GLU A 203 14.66 -18.45 32.38
C GLU A 203 15.75 -19.29 31.67
N ASN A 204 15.33 -20.32 30.92
CA ASN A 204 16.20 -21.18 30.11
C ASN A 204 16.17 -20.82 28.59
N SER A 205 15.71 -19.62 28.23
CA SER A 205 15.70 -19.15 26.83
C SER A 205 17.06 -18.60 26.38
N TRP A 206 17.25 -18.43 25.05
CA TRP A 206 18.39 -17.69 24.51
C TRP A 206 18.03 -16.20 24.37
N ASN A 207 18.59 -15.36 25.24
CA ASN A 207 18.16 -13.98 25.50
C ASN A 207 19.37 -13.06 25.78
N ALA A 208 19.14 -11.79 26.13
CA ALA A 208 20.23 -10.81 26.29
C ALA A 208 21.26 -11.20 27.38
N ASP A 209 20.85 -11.92 28.43
CA ASP A 209 21.69 -12.26 29.57
C ASP A 209 22.71 -13.37 29.26
N ASN A 210 22.49 -14.17 28.21
CA ASN A 210 23.34 -15.31 27.84
C ASN A 210 23.84 -15.32 26.38
N SER A 211 23.19 -14.61 25.45
CA SER A 211 23.48 -14.71 24.01
C SER A 211 24.57 -13.77 23.48
N SER A 212 24.90 -12.71 24.21
CA SER A 212 25.65 -11.56 23.68
C SER A 212 25.02 -10.92 22.42
N SER A 213 23.69 -10.97 22.29
CA SER A 213 22.89 -10.41 21.18
C SER A 213 23.07 -11.09 19.81
N ILE A 214 23.51 -12.35 19.81
CA ILE A 214 23.79 -13.17 18.61
C ILE A 214 22.88 -14.43 18.62
N PRO A 215 22.19 -14.80 17.51
CA PRO A 215 21.44 -16.07 17.41
C PRO A 215 22.33 -17.32 17.52
N HIS A 216 21.77 -18.43 17.99
CA HIS A 216 22.48 -19.73 18.13
C HIS A 216 21.88 -20.83 17.24
N GLU A 217 22.53 -22.00 17.17
CA GLU A 217 22.04 -23.14 16.39
C GLU A 217 20.72 -23.67 16.96
N VAL A 218 19.72 -23.92 16.12
CA VAL A 218 18.39 -24.35 16.57
C VAL A 218 18.46 -25.61 17.46
N CYS A 219 17.66 -25.65 18.52
CA CYS A 219 17.69 -26.71 19.55
C CYS A 219 19.02 -26.88 20.33
N THR A 220 19.91 -25.88 20.40
CA THR A 220 21.16 -25.97 21.20
C THR A 220 21.21 -25.07 22.45
N ALA A 221 20.10 -24.45 22.85
CA ALA A 221 20.13 -23.44 23.93
C ALA A 221 20.46 -24.08 25.31
N PRO A 222 21.26 -23.41 26.16
CA PRO A 222 21.54 -23.88 27.51
C PRO A 222 20.25 -24.00 28.33
N GLY A 223 19.90 -25.22 28.73
CA GLY A 223 18.71 -25.51 29.54
C GLY A 223 17.62 -26.33 28.82
N LEU A 224 17.77 -26.67 27.54
CA LEU A 224 16.82 -27.57 26.84
C LEU A 224 16.64 -28.94 27.52
N ASP A 225 17.69 -29.47 28.15
CA ASP A 225 17.64 -30.70 28.95
C ASP A 225 16.63 -30.61 30.13
N SER A 226 16.46 -29.41 30.71
CA SER A 226 15.53 -29.13 31.82
C SER A 226 14.06 -29.28 31.40
N LEU A 227 13.75 -29.00 30.14
CA LEU A 227 12.41 -28.98 29.56
C LEU A 227 11.90 -30.38 29.13
N HIS A 228 12.70 -31.44 29.32
CA HIS A 228 12.50 -32.74 28.66
C HIS A 228 12.52 -32.64 27.11
N VAL A 229 13.26 -31.67 26.56
CA VAL A 229 13.41 -31.43 25.11
C VAL A 229 14.74 -31.99 24.60
N LYS A 230 15.01 -33.26 24.94
CA LYS A 230 15.91 -34.09 24.13
C LYS A 230 15.14 -34.53 22.88
N LEU A 231 15.58 -34.06 21.72
CA LEU A 231 14.95 -34.35 20.43
C LEU A 231 14.82 -35.86 20.11
N GLU A 232 15.70 -36.68 20.68
CA GLU A 232 15.74 -38.14 20.55
C GLU A 232 14.76 -38.87 21.50
N GLU A 233 14.44 -38.30 22.66
CA GLU A 233 13.56 -38.90 23.68
C GLU A 233 12.12 -38.36 23.60
N ASN A 234 11.92 -37.19 22.97
CA ASN A 234 10.62 -36.53 22.84
C ASN A 234 10.35 -36.13 21.36
N PRO A 235 9.60 -36.96 20.59
CA PRO A 235 9.33 -36.70 19.18
C PRO A 235 8.42 -35.47 18.97
N ASP A 236 7.55 -35.16 19.94
CA ASP A 236 6.60 -34.05 19.87
C ASP A 236 7.21 -32.69 20.30
N ALA A 237 8.49 -32.68 20.69
CA ALA A 237 9.16 -31.47 21.14
C ALA A 237 9.38 -30.45 20.00
N VAL A 238 9.13 -29.18 20.34
CA VAL A 238 9.37 -28.00 19.49
C VAL A 238 10.31 -27.05 20.25
N CYS A 239 11.44 -26.71 19.64
CA CYS A 239 12.49 -25.87 20.22
C CYS A 239 12.23 -24.39 19.97
N ASN A 240 12.90 -23.55 20.77
CA ASN A 240 13.10 -22.13 20.49
C ASN A 240 11.81 -21.30 20.32
N MET A 241 10.68 -21.76 20.87
CA MET A 241 9.44 -20.97 20.98
C MET A 241 9.58 -19.73 21.88
N THR A 242 10.72 -19.55 22.54
CA THR A 242 11.04 -18.44 23.45
C THR A 242 12.50 -18.02 23.25
N GLY A 243 12.73 -16.75 22.91
CA GLY A 243 14.06 -16.22 22.60
C GLY A 243 14.62 -16.70 21.27
N ASN A 244 15.96 -16.70 21.14
CA ASN A 244 16.72 -16.86 19.90
C ASN A 244 16.41 -15.80 18.83
N VAL A 245 15.38 -16.01 18.03
CA VAL A 245 14.92 -15.06 17.00
C VAL A 245 13.41 -14.91 17.08
N ALA A 246 12.92 -13.69 16.84
CA ALA A 246 11.49 -13.46 16.78
C ALA A 246 10.93 -14.04 15.47
N GLU A 247 9.73 -14.58 15.52
CA GLU A 247 9.16 -15.33 14.40
C GLU A 247 8.00 -14.61 13.75
N TRP A 248 8.02 -14.52 12.42
CA TRP A 248 6.85 -14.17 11.62
C TRP A 248 5.70 -15.16 11.84
N VAL A 249 4.48 -14.63 11.99
CA VAL A 249 3.22 -15.39 11.96
C VAL A 249 2.24 -14.74 10.97
N ASP A 250 1.33 -15.53 10.41
CA ASP A 250 0.38 -15.09 9.39
C ASP A 250 -0.74 -14.20 9.96
N GLY A 251 -1.30 -13.37 9.08
CA GLY A 251 -2.36 -12.40 9.39
C GLY A 251 -1.86 -10.98 9.66
N TRP A 252 -2.79 -10.03 9.51
CA TRP A 252 -2.60 -8.64 9.93
C TRP A 252 -2.88 -8.49 11.43
N LEU A 253 -2.22 -7.52 12.07
CA LEU A 253 -2.42 -7.19 13.47
C LEU A 253 -3.81 -6.58 13.71
N ALA A 254 -4.52 -7.10 14.72
CA ALA A 254 -5.88 -6.72 15.08
C ALA A 254 -6.01 -6.46 16.58
N ASP A 255 -6.85 -5.50 16.97
CA ASP A 255 -7.26 -5.31 18.36
C ASP A 255 -8.13 -6.50 18.81
N PHE A 256 -7.87 -7.06 19.99
CA PHE A 256 -8.72 -8.11 20.56
C PHE A 256 -10.00 -7.55 21.19
N LYS A 257 -10.98 -8.44 21.40
CA LYS A 257 -12.24 -8.21 22.12
C LYS A 257 -12.53 -9.43 23.00
N ASP A 258 -13.24 -9.24 24.11
CA ASP A 258 -13.73 -10.34 24.95
C ASP A 258 -14.81 -11.11 24.19
N THR A 259 -14.40 -12.19 23.52
CA THR A 259 -15.23 -13.02 22.65
C THR A 259 -14.59 -14.40 22.45
N THR A 260 -15.33 -15.32 21.83
CA THR A 260 -14.83 -16.62 21.40
C THR A 260 -14.99 -16.77 19.89
N LEU A 261 -13.89 -17.04 19.20
CA LEU A 261 -13.83 -17.25 17.76
C LEU A 261 -13.47 -18.70 17.44
N THR A 262 -13.84 -19.18 16.26
CA THR A 262 -13.34 -20.44 15.70
C THR A 262 -12.42 -20.11 14.52
N ASN A 263 -11.28 -20.79 14.42
CA ASN A 263 -10.35 -20.73 13.29
C ASN A 263 -9.92 -19.30 12.93
N TYR A 264 -9.55 -18.49 13.93
CA TYR A 264 -9.08 -17.11 13.75
C TYR A 264 -7.72 -17.05 13.06
N VAL A 265 -7.62 -16.19 12.02
CA VAL A 265 -6.44 -16.08 11.13
C VAL A 265 -5.88 -14.65 10.97
N GLY A 266 -6.12 -13.77 11.95
CA GLY A 266 -5.68 -12.36 11.92
C GLY A 266 -6.75 -11.38 11.43
N ALA A 267 -6.38 -10.11 11.25
CA ALA A 267 -7.24 -9.15 10.56
C ALA A 267 -7.30 -9.40 9.05
N SER A 268 -8.46 -9.09 8.46
CA SER A 268 -8.78 -9.16 7.03
C SER A 268 -8.09 -8.07 6.19
N SER A 269 -7.56 -7.02 6.84
CA SER A 269 -6.85 -5.91 6.22
C SER A 269 -5.85 -5.29 7.21
N PRO A 270 -4.81 -4.59 6.73
CA PRO A 270 -3.87 -3.85 7.58
C PRO A 270 -4.56 -2.78 8.45
N ASN A 271 -3.99 -2.55 9.62
CA ASN A 271 -4.28 -1.35 10.42
C ASN A 271 -3.61 -0.09 9.80
N SER A 272 -3.78 1.08 10.42
CA SER A 272 -3.24 2.36 9.92
C SER A 272 -1.70 2.40 9.82
N LEU A 273 -1.00 1.51 10.53
CA LEU A 273 0.46 1.39 10.52
C LEU A 273 0.96 0.25 9.62
N LYS A 274 0.05 -0.50 8.96
CA LYS A 274 0.33 -1.70 8.15
C LYS A 274 1.12 -2.77 8.92
N GLU A 275 0.76 -3.01 10.18
CA GLU A 275 1.48 -3.94 11.05
C GLU A 275 1.10 -5.41 10.85
N ASN A 276 2.12 -6.24 10.66
CA ASN A 276 2.09 -7.69 10.82
C ASN A 276 2.51 -8.10 12.24
N ILE A 277 2.37 -9.38 12.55
CA ILE A 277 2.60 -9.93 13.88
C ILE A 277 3.95 -10.67 13.90
N ILE A 278 4.74 -10.44 14.96
CA ILE A 278 5.87 -11.32 15.34
C ILE A 278 5.66 -11.89 16.75
N LYS A 279 6.23 -13.08 17.00
CA LYS A 279 6.14 -13.80 18.28
C LYS A 279 7.52 -14.26 18.78
N GLY A 280 7.59 -14.94 19.93
CA GLY A 280 8.80 -15.58 20.48
C GLY A 280 9.71 -14.70 21.33
N GLY A 281 9.86 -13.41 20.98
CA GLY A 281 10.97 -12.61 21.48
C GLY A 281 12.28 -13.00 20.78
N ASN A 282 13.43 -12.43 21.17
CA ASN A 282 14.70 -12.71 20.50
C ASN A 282 15.91 -12.54 21.43
N CYS A 283 17.09 -12.93 20.94
CA CYS A 283 18.36 -12.91 21.68
C CYS A 283 18.78 -11.53 22.24
N ARG A 284 18.20 -10.41 21.77
CA ARG A 284 18.54 -9.05 22.21
C ARG A 284 17.64 -8.50 23.33
N LEU A 285 16.53 -9.19 23.63
CA LEU A 285 15.60 -8.80 24.68
C LEU A 285 16.04 -9.35 26.04
N SER A 286 15.83 -8.59 27.12
CA SER A 286 16.04 -9.14 28.47
C SER A 286 14.93 -10.15 28.80
N PRO A 287 15.16 -11.07 29.75
CA PRO A 287 14.12 -11.98 30.25
C PRO A 287 12.80 -11.28 30.67
N ASN A 288 12.84 -10.01 31.07
CA ASN A 288 11.63 -9.28 31.48
C ASN A 288 10.79 -8.78 30.29
N ASP A 289 11.39 -8.66 29.11
CA ASP A 289 10.76 -8.14 27.89
C ASP A 289 10.20 -9.27 26.98
N ILE A 290 10.60 -10.52 27.25
CA ILE A 290 10.16 -11.70 26.49
C ILE A 290 8.84 -12.22 27.08
N ASN A 291 7.73 -11.90 26.39
CA ASN A 291 6.38 -12.28 26.80
C ASN A 291 5.62 -12.95 25.63
N ILE A 292 4.91 -14.06 25.91
CA ILE A 292 4.12 -14.83 24.94
C ILE A 292 2.97 -14.02 24.33
N ASN A 293 2.51 -12.99 25.06
CA ASN A 293 1.48 -12.03 24.66
C ASN A 293 2.05 -10.83 23.88
N THR A 294 3.37 -10.73 23.67
CA THR A 294 3.97 -9.74 22.76
C THR A 294 3.63 -10.09 21.31
N ARG A 295 3.36 -9.07 20.48
CA ARG A 295 2.83 -9.20 19.11
C ARG A 295 3.52 -8.27 18.10
N ARG A 296 4.43 -7.42 18.61
CA ARG A 296 5.04 -6.24 17.98
C ARG A 296 6.52 -6.18 18.34
N ASP A 297 7.27 -5.32 17.66
CA ASP A 297 8.59 -4.84 18.07
C ASP A 297 8.50 -3.37 18.56
N VAL A 298 9.63 -2.77 18.95
CA VAL A 298 9.78 -1.36 19.32
C VAL A 298 9.29 -0.41 18.21
N TYR A 299 9.34 -0.84 16.95
CA TYR A 299 8.79 -0.10 15.80
C TYR A 299 7.74 -0.93 15.05
N PRO A 300 6.76 -0.28 14.37
CA PRO A 300 5.78 -0.97 13.53
C PRO A 300 6.44 -1.81 12.44
N ILE A 301 6.01 -3.07 12.31
CA ILE A 301 6.62 -4.04 11.40
C ILE A 301 5.70 -4.28 10.20
N ALA A 302 6.10 -3.78 9.03
CA ALA A 302 5.43 -4.07 7.76
C ALA A 302 5.99 -5.34 7.10
N MET A 303 5.24 -5.93 6.16
CA MET A 303 5.58 -7.16 5.45
C MET A 303 6.99 -7.21 4.82
N ASN A 304 7.58 -6.07 4.49
CA ASN A 304 8.92 -5.99 3.90
C ASN A 304 10.04 -5.61 4.87
N SER A 305 9.73 -5.26 6.13
CA SER A 305 10.74 -5.07 7.17
C SER A 305 11.50 -6.37 7.40
N SER A 306 12.82 -6.32 7.59
CA SER A 306 13.60 -7.46 8.08
C SER A 306 14.64 -7.02 9.09
N ALA A 307 15.10 -7.97 9.90
CA ALA A 307 16.13 -7.74 10.90
C ALA A 307 16.96 -9.00 11.16
N ASP A 308 18.16 -8.84 11.67
CA ASP A 308 19.13 -9.90 11.97
C ASP A 308 18.79 -10.72 13.23
N TYR A 309 17.64 -10.44 13.85
CA TYR A 309 17.02 -11.18 14.96
C TYR A 309 15.58 -11.60 14.66
N VAL A 310 15.09 -11.43 13.41
CA VAL A 310 13.77 -11.88 12.97
C VAL A 310 13.93 -12.97 11.91
N GLY A 311 13.31 -14.12 12.19
CA GLY A 311 13.21 -15.29 11.32
C GLY A 311 11.78 -15.80 11.27
N PHE A 312 11.58 -17.10 11.03
CA PHE A 312 10.25 -17.71 10.99
C PHE A 312 10.32 -19.23 11.16
N ARG A 313 9.17 -19.85 11.47
CA ARG A 313 8.91 -21.28 11.24
C ARG A 313 7.66 -21.47 10.39
N LEU A 314 7.44 -22.69 9.93
CA LEU A 314 6.28 -23.03 9.10
C LEU A 314 5.32 -24.01 9.79
N VAL A 315 4.09 -24.02 9.32
CA VAL A 315 3.12 -25.11 9.50
C VAL A 315 2.76 -25.73 8.15
N LEU A 316 2.19 -26.94 8.20
CA LEU A 316 1.53 -27.60 7.08
C LEU A 316 0.12 -28.00 7.52
N GLY A 317 -0.89 -27.51 6.80
CA GLY A 317 -2.29 -27.84 7.05
C GLY A 317 -3.26 -26.75 6.59
N ALA A 318 -4.38 -27.19 6.02
CA ALA A 318 -5.51 -26.33 5.69
C ALA A 318 -6.28 -25.92 6.95
N ILE A 319 -6.94 -24.76 6.89
CA ILE A 319 -7.91 -24.28 7.86
C ILE A 319 -9.26 -24.21 7.15
N ASP A 320 -10.21 -25.07 7.52
CA ASP A 320 -11.58 -24.98 7.04
C ASP A 320 -12.28 -23.78 7.71
N LYS A 321 -13.01 -22.96 6.92
CA LYS A 321 -13.78 -21.80 7.40
C LYS A 321 -12.96 -20.86 8.31
N PRO A 322 -11.83 -20.32 7.82
CA PRO A 322 -11.07 -19.29 8.54
C PRO A 322 -11.96 -18.09 8.86
N LEU A 323 -11.69 -17.44 10.00
CA LEU A 323 -12.41 -16.27 10.47
C LEU A 323 -11.45 -15.11 10.68
N TRP A 324 -11.81 -13.93 10.19
CA TRP A 324 -11.02 -12.72 10.33
C TRP A 324 -11.64 -11.76 11.34
N LEU A 325 -10.81 -10.85 11.83
CA LEU A 325 -11.28 -9.59 12.39
C LEU A 325 -11.16 -8.48 11.35
N ASP A 326 -11.77 -7.33 11.60
CA ASP A 326 -11.26 -6.06 11.08
C ASP A 326 -10.14 -5.53 12.01
N PRO A 327 -9.41 -4.46 11.64
CA PRO A 327 -8.36 -3.91 12.51
C PRO A 327 -8.83 -3.49 13.91
N SER A 328 -10.11 -3.13 14.08
CA SER A 328 -10.70 -2.71 15.35
C SER A 328 -11.17 -3.86 16.23
N GLY A 329 -11.11 -5.11 15.74
CA GLY A 329 -11.56 -6.29 16.46
C GLY A 329 -13.03 -6.67 16.25
N ALA A 330 -13.71 -6.09 15.25
CA ALA A 330 -15.03 -6.56 14.84
C ALA A 330 -14.90 -7.86 14.02
N VAL A 331 -15.81 -8.82 14.20
CA VAL A 331 -15.79 -10.08 13.44
C VAL A 331 -16.11 -9.84 11.97
N ASN A 332 -15.20 -10.24 11.08
CA ASN A 332 -15.42 -10.24 9.64
C ASN A 332 -15.42 -11.69 9.10
N THR A 333 -16.58 -12.12 8.60
CA THR A 333 -16.77 -13.46 8.03
C THR A 333 -16.49 -13.53 6.52
N VAL A 334 -16.16 -12.42 5.85
CA VAL A 334 -15.90 -12.37 4.40
C VAL A 334 -14.62 -11.58 4.13
N LYS A 335 -13.56 -12.27 3.70
CA LYS A 335 -12.31 -11.63 3.28
C LYS A 335 -12.41 -11.20 1.82
N ILE A 336 -12.37 -9.90 1.58
CA ILE A 336 -12.29 -9.32 0.23
C ILE A 336 -10.80 -9.18 -0.12
N ASN A 337 -10.31 -10.05 -1.00
CA ASN A 337 -8.95 -10.03 -1.53
C ASN A 337 -8.84 -8.97 -2.62
N ILE A 338 -7.84 -8.10 -2.53
CA ILE A 338 -7.58 -7.04 -3.51
C ILE A 338 -6.35 -7.45 -4.32
N VAL A 339 -6.56 -7.65 -5.62
CA VAL A 339 -5.62 -8.35 -6.52
C VAL A 339 -4.88 -7.36 -7.42
N ALA A 340 -5.53 -6.28 -7.83
CA ALA A 340 -4.94 -5.22 -8.66
C ALA A 340 -4.27 -4.11 -7.84
N THR A 341 -3.24 -3.50 -8.42
CA THR A 341 -2.68 -2.21 -8.01
C THR A 341 -3.24 -1.05 -8.84
N ILE A 342 -3.06 0.19 -8.38
CA ILE A 342 -3.39 1.38 -9.17
C ILE A 342 -2.58 1.39 -10.48
N GLU A 343 -1.31 1.04 -10.43
CA GLU A 343 -0.40 0.94 -11.57
C GLU A 343 -0.93 -0.07 -12.61
N SER A 344 -1.38 -1.25 -12.18
CA SER A 344 -1.95 -2.28 -13.07
C SER A 344 -3.24 -1.83 -13.77
N ILE A 345 -4.10 -1.06 -13.09
CA ILE A 345 -5.35 -0.51 -13.62
C ILE A 345 -5.05 0.61 -14.61
N LEU A 346 -4.25 1.60 -14.21
CA LEU A 346 -3.93 2.78 -15.01
C LEU A 346 -3.13 2.43 -16.26
N GLY A 347 -2.18 1.48 -16.17
CA GLY A 347 -1.45 0.96 -17.33
C GLY A 347 -2.37 0.23 -18.31
N THR A 348 -3.36 -0.52 -17.82
CA THR A 348 -4.35 -1.22 -18.66
C THR A 348 -5.38 -0.27 -19.30
N LEU A 349 -5.62 0.90 -18.69
CA LEU A 349 -6.54 1.93 -19.20
C LEU A 349 -5.85 3.09 -19.95
N ASN A 350 -4.54 2.99 -20.17
CA ASN A 350 -3.66 4.07 -20.66
C ASN A 350 -4.00 5.43 -19.99
N ALA A 351 -4.07 5.43 -18.67
CA ALA A 351 -4.68 6.47 -17.84
C ALA A 351 -3.66 7.04 -16.83
N ARG A 352 -2.64 7.75 -17.30
CA ARG A 352 -1.54 8.24 -16.45
C ARG A 352 -2.03 9.22 -15.39
N ARG A 353 -1.57 9.05 -14.14
CA ARG A 353 -1.86 9.89 -12.95
C ARG A 353 -3.35 10.12 -12.63
N ALA A 354 -4.25 9.29 -13.16
CA ALA A 354 -5.68 9.39 -12.87
C ALA A 354 -6.03 8.68 -11.55
N LYS A 355 -6.97 9.23 -10.76
CA LYS A 355 -7.54 8.52 -9.61
C LYS A 355 -8.43 7.36 -10.08
N ALA A 356 -8.53 6.28 -9.31
CA ALA A 356 -9.40 5.16 -9.63
C ALA A 356 -10.09 4.59 -8.38
N LYS A 357 -11.38 4.26 -8.51
CA LYS A 357 -12.21 3.67 -7.46
C LYS A 357 -13.08 2.56 -8.04
N LEU A 358 -13.09 1.40 -7.40
CA LEU A 358 -14.05 0.35 -7.72
C LEU A 358 -15.14 0.35 -6.64
N VAL A 359 -16.39 0.27 -7.08
CA VAL A 359 -17.57 0.09 -6.24
C VAL A 359 -18.27 -1.20 -6.69
N PHE A 360 -18.77 -1.98 -5.75
CA PHE A 360 -19.52 -3.21 -6.03
C PHE A 360 -20.46 -3.53 -4.87
N ARG A 361 -21.22 -4.60 -4.97
CA ARG A 361 -22.06 -5.15 -3.91
C ARG A 361 -21.48 -6.47 -3.40
N ASN A 362 -21.25 -6.57 -2.10
CA ASN A 362 -21.02 -7.85 -1.43
C ASN A 362 -22.39 -8.50 -1.19
N ASP A 363 -22.78 -9.54 -1.94
CA ASP A 363 -24.13 -10.12 -1.76
C ASP A 363 -24.26 -10.88 -0.43
N VAL A 364 -23.16 -11.36 0.16
CA VAL A 364 -23.16 -12.08 1.43
C VAL A 364 -23.61 -11.19 2.60
N SER A 365 -23.17 -9.92 2.63
CA SER A 365 -23.67 -8.90 3.57
C SER A 365 -24.88 -8.13 3.02
N GLY A 366 -25.07 -8.16 1.71
CA GLY A 366 -26.09 -7.44 0.95
C GLY A 366 -25.82 -5.95 0.74
N LYS A 367 -24.65 -5.46 1.16
CA LYS A 367 -24.23 -4.04 1.17
C LYS A 367 -23.38 -3.68 -0.05
N LEU A 368 -23.15 -2.39 -0.29
CA LEU A 368 -22.12 -1.93 -1.20
C LEU A 368 -20.76 -1.86 -0.49
N THR A 369 -19.72 -2.01 -1.29
CA THR A 369 -18.32 -1.97 -0.89
C THR A 369 -17.55 -1.14 -1.90
N PHE A 370 -16.59 -0.35 -1.43
CA PHE A 370 -15.69 0.39 -2.31
C PHE A 370 -14.21 0.21 -1.97
N ILE A 371 -13.37 0.37 -2.99
CA ILE A 371 -11.91 0.34 -2.92
C ILE A 371 -11.40 1.59 -3.63
N ASP A 372 -10.61 2.40 -2.92
CA ASP A 372 -9.96 3.59 -3.46
C ASP A 372 -8.51 3.23 -3.83
N TYR A 373 -8.28 2.86 -5.10
CA TYR A 373 -6.95 2.44 -5.57
C TYR A 373 -5.93 3.58 -5.49
N THR A 374 -6.40 4.82 -5.60
CA THR A 374 -5.64 6.06 -5.31
C THR A 374 -5.00 6.09 -3.91
N LYS A 375 -5.44 5.24 -2.97
CA LYS A 375 -4.99 5.20 -1.58
C LYS A 375 -4.41 3.84 -1.22
N ASN A 376 -3.52 3.30 -2.07
CA ASN A 376 -2.90 1.97 -1.93
C ASN A 376 -3.86 0.76 -2.01
N ALA A 377 -5.16 0.98 -2.29
CA ALA A 377 -6.18 -0.08 -2.28
C ALA A 377 -6.15 -0.98 -1.02
N SER A 378 -5.63 -0.52 0.14
CA SER A 378 -5.21 -1.44 1.21
C SER A 378 -6.34 -2.03 2.05
N ARG A 379 -7.60 -1.69 1.75
CA ARG A 379 -8.80 -2.23 2.39
C ARG A 379 -10.02 -1.99 1.49
N ALA A 380 -10.91 -2.98 1.44
CA ALA A 380 -12.26 -2.81 0.92
C ALA A 380 -13.17 -2.30 2.04
N ILE A 381 -13.91 -1.22 1.78
CA ILE A 381 -14.74 -0.53 2.78
C ILE A 381 -16.20 -0.82 2.47
N GLU A 382 -16.86 -1.62 3.31
CA GLU A 382 -18.32 -1.71 3.30
C GLU A 382 -18.94 -0.40 3.79
N ILE A 383 -20.10 -0.07 3.21
CA ILE A 383 -20.94 1.03 3.68
C ILE A 383 -21.84 0.52 4.82
N GLU A 384 -22.18 1.38 5.78
CA GLU A 384 -22.96 0.98 6.97
C GLU A 384 -24.48 0.92 6.72
N ASP A 385 -25.05 1.97 6.11
CA ASP A 385 -26.50 2.18 5.98
C ASP A 385 -27.03 1.88 4.56
N ASP A 386 -26.64 0.76 3.93
CA ASP A 386 -27.07 0.45 2.55
C ASP A 386 -27.43 -1.03 2.28
N ALA A 387 -27.59 -1.84 3.32
CA ALA A 387 -27.96 -3.24 3.18
C ALA A 387 -29.24 -3.42 2.34
N GLY A 388 -29.12 -4.12 1.19
CA GLY A 388 -30.18 -4.25 0.19
C GLY A 388 -30.12 -3.23 -0.97
N ALA A 389 -29.01 -2.50 -1.12
CA ALA A 389 -28.72 -1.69 -2.30
C ALA A 389 -28.33 -2.54 -3.52
N PHE A 390 -28.71 -2.09 -4.72
CA PHE A 390 -28.49 -2.71 -6.02
C PHE A 390 -28.19 -1.63 -7.07
N HIS A 391 -27.39 -1.99 -8.08
CA HIS A 391 -26.98 -1.12 -9.18
C HIS A 391 -26.38 0.20 -8.68
N PRO A 392 -25.17 0.16 -8.08
CA PRO A 392 -24.43 1.38 -7.81
C PRO A 392 -24.05 2.08 -9.13
N ASP A 393 -23.86 3.39 -9.07
CA ASP A 393 -23.07 4.15 -10.05
C ASP A 393 -22.35 5.31 -9.34
N VAL A 394 -21.25 5.79 -9.90
CA VAL A 394 -20.33 6.75 -9.27
C VAL A 394 -20.37 8.09 -10.02
N SER A 395 -20.41 9.19 -9.28
CA SER A 395 -20.49 10.53 -9.86
C SER A 395 -19.25 10.87 -10.71
N PRO A 396 -19.36 11.80 -11.68
CA PRO A 396 -18.25 12.13 -12.59
C PRO A 396 -16.98 12.59 -11.87
N ASP A 397 -17.11 13.20 -10.70
CA ASP A 397 -16.03 13.66 -9.82
C ASP A 397 -15.55 12.61 -8.79
N GLY A 398 -16.14 11.42 -8.77
CA GLY A 398 -15.75 10.32 -7.89
C GLY A 398 -16.12 10.50 -6.40
N ASN A 399 -16.95 11.50 -6.06
CA ASN A 399 -17.23 11.88 -4.66
C ASN A 399 -18.61 11.43 -4.14
N TYR A 400 -19.52 11.02 -5.03
CA TYR A 400 -20.85 10.52 -4.68
C TYR A 400 -21.11 9.16 -5.32
N ILE A 401 -22.00 8.41 -4.69
CA ILE A 401 -22.54 7.14 -5.15
C ILE A 401 -24.06 7.24 -5.24
N ALA A 402 -24.63 6.73 -6.33
CA ALA A 402 -26.07 6.53 -6.51
C ALA A 402 -26.37 5.04 -6.45
N PHE A 403 -27.50 4.63 -5.87
CA PHE A 403 -27.94 3.23 -5.88
C PHE A 403 -29.47 3.10 -5.77
N SER A 404 -29.99 1.89 -5.99
CA SER A 404 -31.43 1.57 -5.92
C SER A 404 -31.75 0.38 -5.01
N THR A 405 -32.99 0.24 -4.56
CA THR A 405 -33.43 -0.86 -3.66
C THR A 405 -33.98 -2.10 -4.39
N LYS A 406 -33.67 -2.26 -5.69
CA LYS A 406 -34.24 -3.30 -6.58
C LYS A 406 -33.26 -3.76 -7.64
N ILE A 407 -33.18 -5.07 -7.85
CA ILE A 407 -32.44 -5.70 -8.95
C ILE A 407 -33.19 -5.64 -10.30
N GLU A 408 -32.47 -5.83 -11.41
CA GLU A 408 -33.05 -5.90 -12.77
C GLU A 408 -33.97 -7.13 -12.93
N GLY A 409 -34.95 -7.04 -13.82
CA GLY A 409 -35.89 -8.10 -14.16
C GLY A 409 -37.12 -8.18 -13.26
N ILE A 410 -37.05 -7.71 -12.01
CA ILE A 410 -38.12 -7.88 -11.01
C ILE A 410 -38.96 -6.59 -10.88
N SER A 411 -40.15 -6.59 -11.47
CA SER A 411 -41.08 -5.44 -11.45
C SER A 411 -41.62 -5.09 -10.05
N GLY A 412 -42.05 -3.85 -9.86
CA GLY A 412 -42.56 -3.29 -8.61
C GLY A 412 -41.69 -2.16 -8.07
N LYS A 413 -42.25 -1.40 -7.12
CA LYS A 413 -41.66 -0.17 -6.56
C LYS A 413 -40.19 -0.33 -6.18
N SER A 414 -39.38 0.65 -6.59
CA SER A 414 -37.97 0.82 -6.22
C SER A 414 -37.74 2.23 -5.69
N GLU A 415 -36.70 2.42 -4.90
CA GLU A 415 -36.30 3.73 -4.38
C GLU A 415 -34.82 3.99 -4.71
N VAL A 416 -34.48 5.23 -5.10
CA VAL A 416 -33.10 5.65 -5.42
C VAL A 416 -32.58 6.62 -4.36
N TYR A 417 -31.32 6.41 -4.00
CA TYR A 417 -30.55 7.23 -3.06
C TYR A 417 -29.27 7.74 -3.73
N VAL A 418 -28.80 8.90 -3.30
CA VAL A 418 -27.44 9.41 -3.55
C VAL A 418 -26.82 9.81 -2.21
N CYS A 419 -25.54 9.52 -2.01
CA CYS A 419 -24.77 9.94 -0.84
C CYS A 419 -23.29 10.12 -1.21
N ARG A 420 -22.48 10.65 -0.28
CA ARG A 420 -21.03 10.69 -0.40
C ARG A 420 -20.45 9.27 -0.47
N LEU A 421 -19.39 9.10 -1.26
CA LEU A 421 -18.64 7.84 -1.34
C LEU A 421 -17.66 7.71 -0.15
N ASP A 422 -18.23 7.46 1.02
CA ASP A 422 -17.56 7.17 2.30
C ASP A 422 -18.24 6.02 3.04
N SER A 423 -17.65 5.52 4.13
CA SER A 423 -18.18 4.36 4.88
C SER A 423 -19.54 4.61 5.55
N ALA A 424 -19.87 5.86 5.84
CA ALA A 424 -21.13 6.24 6.47
C ALA A 424 -22.26 6.50 5.45
N CYS A 425 -21.93 6.58 4.15
CA CYS A 425 -22.83 7.10 3.11
C CYS A 425 -23.36 8.48 3.54
N SER A 426 -22.44 9.40 3.91
CA SER A 426 -22.83 10.70 4.45
C SER A 426 -23.61 11.57 3.44
N GLU A 427 -24.34 12.58 3.92
CA GLU A 427 -25.22 13.42 3.10
C GLU A 427 -26.31 12.63 2.30
N LYS A 428 -26.71 11.44 2.78
CA LYS A 428 -27.67 10.54 2.11
C LYS A 428 -29.04 11.19 1.85
N ILE A 429 -29.36 11.37 0.57
CA ILE A 429 -30.60 11.98 0.08
C ILE A 429 -31.33 10.99 -0.82
N LYS A 430 -32.66 10.89 -0.62
CA LYS A 430 -33.57 10.05 -1.40
C LYS A 430 -34.21 10.86 -2.52
N LEU A 431 -34.28 10.30 -3.73
CA LEU A 431 -34.99 10.91 -4.85
C LEU A 431 -36.51 10.98 -4.56
N PRO A 432 -37.15 12.17 -4.54
CA PRO A 432 -38.52 12.32 -4.06
C PRO A 432 -39.56 12.01 -5.15
N VAL A 433 -39.58 10.77 -5.64
CA VAL A 433 -40.52 10.27 -6.67
C VAL A 433 -41.21 8.99 -6.22
N GLU A 434 -42.29 8.59 -6.91
CA GLU A 434 -43.07 7.40 -6.54
C GLU A 434 -42.27 6.09 -6.68
N SER A 435 -41.48 5.94 -7.74
CA SER A 435 -40.60 4.79 -7.95
C SER A 435 -39.42 5.17 -8.86
N ALA A 436 -38.23 4.70 -8.51
CA ALA A 436 -37.01 4.88 -9.28
C ALA A 436 -36.04 3.70 -9.06
N ALA A 437 -35.46 3.17 -10.12
CA ALA A 437 -34.49 2.06 -10.11
C ALA A 437 -33.33 2.31 -11.07
N ILE A 438 -32.24 1.58 -10.87
CA ILE A 438 -31.05 1.49 -11.74
C ILE A 438 -30.56 2.90 -12.15
N PRO A 439 -30.06 3.69 -11.19
CA PRO A 439 -29.60 5.05 -11.44
C PRO A 439 -28.30 5.03 -12.25
N ARG A 440 -28.10 6.03 -13.10
CA ARG A 440 -26.83 6.29 -13.79
C ARG A 440 -26.51 7.78 -13.83
N PHE A 441 -25.28 8.15 -13.50
CA PHE A 441 -24.81 9.53 -13.61
C PHE A 441 -24.55 9.92 -15.08
N ARG A 442 -24.81 11.18 -15.39
CA ARG A 442 -24.53 11.79 -16.69
C ARG A 442 -24.06 13.21 -16.52
N VAL A 443 -23.06 13.61 -17.32
CA VAL A 443 -22.74 15.02 -17.56
C VAL A 443 -23.60 15.51 -18.74
N LEU A 444 -24.24 16.65 -18.57
CA LEU A 444 -24.97 17.39 -19.60
C LEU A 444 -24.10 18.57 -20.07
N GLU A 445 -24.21 19.00 -21.33
CA GLU A 445 -23.64 20.28 -21.72
C GLU A 445 -24.41 21.43 -21.02
N PRO A 446 -23.73 22.44 -20.44
CA PRO A 446 -22.31 22.80 -20.61
C PRO A 446 -21.35 22.21 -19.54
N GLY A 447 -21.81 21.32 -18.67
CA GLY A 447 -21.02 20.69 -17.60
C GLY A 447 -21.85 20.16 -16.42
N ASP A 448 -23.16 20.42 -16.39
CA ASP A 448 -24.03 20.07 -15.27
C ASP A 448 -24.14 18.55 -15.06
N THR A 449 -24.12 18.11 -13.80
CA THR A 449 -24.35 16.69 -13.44
C THR A 449 -25.85 16.41 -13.30
N ALA A 450 -26.25 15.22 -13.74
CA ALA A 450 -27.61 14.72 -13.66
C ALA A 450 -27.63 13.20 -13.43
N LEU A 451 -28.76 12.70 -12.94
CA LEU A 451 -29.01 11.27 -12.73
C LEU A 451 -30.14 10.79 -13.64
N VAL A 452 -29.86 9.81 -14.49
CA VAL A 452 -30.85 9.06 -15.28
C VAL A 452 -31.36 7.90 -14.42
N TYR A 453 -32.66 7.60 -14.48
CA TYR A 453 -33.25 6.46 -13.77
C TYR A 453 -34.49 5.92 -14.50
N VAL A 454 -34.91 4.69 -14.17
CA VAL A 454 -36.14 4.08 -14.71
C VAL A 454 -37.22 3.97 -13.64
N SER A 455 -38.50 4.06 -14.03
CA SER A 455 -39.62 3.99 -13.09
C SER A 455 -39.85 2.59 -12.48
N ASP A 456 -39.42 1.55 -13.17
CA ASP A 456 -39.59 0.14 -12.79
C ASP A 456 -38.47 -0.70 -13.41
N ALA A 457 -37.97 -1.70 -12.68
CA ALA A 457 -36.86 -2.57 -13.08
C ALA A 457 -37.31 -3.88 -13.77
N GLY A 458 -38.61 -4.02 -14.06
CA GLY A 458 -39.22 -5.25 -14.57
C GLY A 458 -38.74 -5.71 -15.94
N SER A 459 -38.89 -7.02 -16.19
CA SER A 459 -38.42 -7.66 -17.43
C SER A 459 -38.99 -7.01 -18.70
N ASN A 460 -38.09 -6.62 -19.60
CA ASN A 460 -38.44 -5.94 -20.85
C ASN A 460 -39.05 -6.87 -21.93
N LYS A 461 -39.40 -8.12 -21.61
CA LYS A 461 -39.88 -9.12 -22.59
C LYS A 461 -41.23 -8.76 -23.22
N ASP A 462 -42.22 -8.38 -22.42
CA ASP A 462 -43.54 -7.98 -22.95
C ASP A 462 -43.55 -6.51 -23.37
N SER A 463 -43.92 -6.25 -24.62
CA SER A 463 -43.88 -4.90 -25.19
C SER A 463 -44.98 -3.96 -24.67
N LEU A 464 -46.11 -4.47 -24.15
CA LEU A 464 -47.19 -3.63 -23.62
C LEU A 464 -46.88 -3.23 -22.17
N THR A 465 -46.48 -4.19 -21.33
CA THR A 465 -46.04 -3.94 -19.95
C THR A 465 -44.82 -3.01 -19.93
N TRP A 466 -43.78 -3.30 -20.73
CA TRP A 466 -42.57 -2.47 -20.77
C TRP A 466 -42.85 -1.06 -21.29
N ALA A 467 -43.73 -0.88 -22.28
CA ALA A 467 -44.12 0.46 -22.75
C ALA A 467 -44.96 1.27 -21.74
N GLY A 468 -45.43 0.64 -20.65
CA GLY A 468 -46.02 1.31 -19.49
C GLY A 468 -44.97 1.86 -18.51
N TYR A 469 -43.73 1.39 -18.58
CA TYR A 469 -42.61 1.95 -17.82
C TYR A 469 -42.06 3.21 -18.51
N SER A 470 -41.09 3.87 -17.86
CA SER A 470 -40.53 5.13 -18.33
C SER A 470 -39.10 5.36 -17.85
N THR A 471 -38.35 6.17 -18.60
CA THR A 471 -36.99 6.61 -18.27
C THR A 471 -36.99 8.11 -18.08
N TRP A 472 -36.33 8.56 -17.02
CA TRP A 472 -36.34 9.93 -16.54
C TRP A 472 -34.91 10.41 -16.33
N ILE A 473 -34.74 11.73 -16.23
CA ILE A 473 -33.49 12.36 -15.79
C ILE A 473 -33.80 13.51 -14.83
N VAL A 474 -32.97 13.67 -13.82
CA VAL A 474 -33.06 14.73 -12.80
C VAL A 474 -31.69 15.42 -12.67
N PRO A 475 -31.60 16.76 -12.68
CA PRO A 475 -30.35 17.45 -12.35
C PRO A 475 -29.90 17.11 -10.93
N PHE A 476 -28.59 17.00 -10.70
CA PHE A 476 -28.02 16.79 -9.37
C PHE A 476 -26.82 17.73 -9.17
N ALA A 477 -26.95 18.70 -8.28
CA ALA A 477 -25.96 19.74 -8.05
C ALA A 477 -26.01 20.24 -6.60
N GLY A 478 -24.85 20.54 -6.01
CA GLY A 478 -24.77 21.00 -4.62
C GLY A 478 -25.28 20.00 -3.57
N GLY A 479 -25.37 18.71 -3.92
CA GLY A 479 -25.98 17.66 -3.10
C GLY A 479 -27.48 17.49 -3.30
N GLU A 480 -28.17 18.39 -4.00
CA GLU A 480 -29.64 18.37 -4.14
C GLU A 480 -30.13 17.87 -5.50
N PHE A 481 -31.31 17.26 -5.51
CA PHE A 481 -32.05 16.89 -6.72
C PHE A 481 -32.89 18.06 -7.25
N GLY A 482 -32.74 18.38 -8.53
CA GLY A 482 -33.62 19.29 -9.25
C GLY A 482 -34.97 18.66 -9.63
N THR A 483 -35.69 19.31 -10.55
CA THR A 483 -36.96 18.78 -11.08
C THR A 483 -36.72 17.63 -12.07
N PRO A 484 -37.29 16.43 -11.85
CA PRO A 484 -37.19 15.34 -12.83
C PRO A 484 -37.98 15.65 -14.11
N ARG A 485 -37.41 15.28 -15.26
CA ARG A 485 -38.06 15.32 -16.58
C ARG A 485 -38.10 13.94 -17.21
N LEU A 486 -39.20 13.63 -17.90
CA LEU A 486 -39.33 12.41 -18.70
C LEU A 486 -38.34 12.49 -19.88
N LEU A 487 -37.64 11.39 -20.16
CA LEU A 487 -36.85 11.20 -21.37
C LEU A 487 -37.59 10.31 -22.37
N LEU A 488 -37.93 9.09 -21.97
CA LEU A 488 -38.40 8.03 -22.86
C LEU A 488 -39.54 7.23 -22.22
N LYS A 489 -40.37 6.61 -23.05
CA LYS A 489 -41.24 5.50 -22.62
C LYS A 489 -40.47 4.19 -22.70
N GLY A 490 -40.79 3.25 -21.82
CA GLY A 490 -39.92 2.10 -21.57
C GLY A 490 -38.82 2.41 -20.55
N SER A 491 -38.33 1.37 -19.87
CA SER A 491 -37.16 1.42 -19.00
C SER A 491 -35.88 1.21 -19.83
N PHE A 492 -35.06 2.26 -19.94
CA PHE A 492 -33.76 2.30 -20.64
C PHE A 492 -32.60 2.34 -19.65
N ASN A 493 -32.51 1.27 -18.86
CA ASN A 493 -31.55 1.13 -17.77
C ASN A 493 -30.13 0.74 -18.21
N GLY A 494 -29.91 0.43 -19.49
CA GLY A 494 -28.58 0.15 -20.05
C GLY A 494 -27.80 1.39 -20.48
N GLY A 495 -28.40 2.58 -20.38
CA GLY A 495 -27.76 3.86 -20.66
C GLY A 495 -28.45 4.69 -21.73
N VAL A 496 -28.18 6.00 -21.71
CA VAL A 496 -28.82 7.02 -22.57
C VAL A 496 -27.81 8.11 -22.94
N THR A 497 -27.53 8.28 -24.22
CA THR A 497 -26.67 9.35 -24.78
C THR A 497 -27.52 10.46 -25.43
N GLU A 498 -26.99 11.16 -26.44
CA GLU A 498 -27.64 12.30 -27.11
C GLU A 498 -28.79 11.87 -28.03
N GLY A 499 -28.64 10.71 -28.69
CA GLY A 499 -29.56 10.20 -29.73
C GLY A 499 -29.81 8.68 -29.70
N LEU A 500 -29.30 7.98 -28.68
CA LEU A 500 -29.44 6.53 -28.49
C LEU A 500 -29.71 6.19 -27.00
N ALA A 501 -30.56 5.19 -26.77
CA ALA A 501 -30.76 4.57 -25.46
C ALA A 501 -30.96 3.06 -25.61
N VAL A 502 -30.51 2.28 -24.62
CA VAL A 502 -30.52 0.81 -24.65
C VAL A 502 -30.97 0.17 -23.33
N THR A 503 -31.45 -1.07 -23.37
CA THR A 503 -31.84 -1.87 -22.18
C THR A 503 -31.68 -3.37 -22.43
N GLY A 504 -31.30 -4.09 -21.38
CA GLY A 504 -31.29 -5.54 -21.30
C GLY A 504 -32.36 -6.07 -20.34
N SER A 505 -32.49 -7.39 -20.31
CA SER A 505 -33.14 -8.23 -19.29
C SER A 505 -33.58 -9.51 -19.96
N LYS A 506 -34.24 -9.39 -21.12
CA LYS A 506 -34.51 -10.49 -22.05
C LYS A 506 -34.39 -10.11 -23.53
N LEU A 507 -34.61 -8.85 -23.91
CA LEU A 507 -34.44 -8.36 -25.28
C LEU A 507 -33.52 -7.13 -25.29
N LEU A 508 -32.65 -7.01 -26.29
CA LEU A 508 -31.89 -5.78 -26.54
C LEU A 508 -32.80 -4.74 -27.22
N ARG A 509 -33.56 -3.98 -26.43
CA ARG A 509 -34.41 -2.90 -26.96
C ARG A 509 -33.59 -1.62 -27.08
N VAL A 510 -33.87 -0.85 -28.13
CA VAL A 510 -33.26 0.45 -28.36
C VAL A 510 -34.28 1.54 -28.63
N ALA A 511 -33.92 2.78 -28.30
CA ALA A 511 -34.57 3.98 -28.78
C ALA A 511 -33.53 4.87 -29.47
N THR A 512 -33.88 5.44 -30.63
CA THR A 512 -33.02 6.30 -31.44
C THR A 512 -33.77 7.55 -31.89
N TRP A 513 -33.12 8.71 -31.87
CA TRP A 513 -33.72 9.98 -32.28
C TRP A 513 -32.68 11.01 -32.75
N ASP A 514 -32.98 11.73 -33.84
CA ASP A 514 -32.32 13.00 -34.21
C ASP A 514 -33.03 14.21 -33.60
N ASP A 515 -34.26 13.99 -33.11
CA ASP A 515 -35.20 14.98 -32.60
C ASP A 515 -35.95 14.34 -31.41
N PRO A 516 -35.83 14.85 -30.18
CA PRO A 516 -36.43 14.25 -28.99
C PRO A 516 -37.95 14.05 -29.07
N ASP A 517 -38.68 14.82 -29.89
CA ASP A 517 -40.12 14.63 -30.10
C ASP A 517 -40.45 13.47 -31.08
N LYS A 518 -39.44 12.84 -31.70
CA LYS A 518 -39.57 11.83 -32.77
C LYS A 518 -38.76 10.55 -32.51
N VAL A 519 -38.88 10.00 -31.30
CA VAL A 519 -38.22 8.74 -30.92
C VAL A 519 -38.72 7.54 -31.74
N LYS A 520 -37.77 6.85 -32.41
CA LYS A 520 -37.97 5.52 -33.00
C LYS A 520 -37.56 4.46 -31.99
N TYR A 521 -38.43 3.49 -31.73
CA TYR A 521 -38.14 2.31 -30.90
C TYR A 521 -37.87 1.08 -31.79
N ASP A 522 -36.94 0.22 -31.40
CA ASP A 522 -36.55 -0.98 -32.15
C ASP A 522 -36.04 -2.11 -31.23
N VAL A 523 -35.78 -3.29 -31.78
CA VAL A 523 -35.15 -4.42 -31.08
C VAL A 523 -33.99 -4.97 -31.91
N TRP A 524 -32.78 -4.95 -31.34
CA TRP A 524 -31.56 -5.44 -31.98
C TRP A 524 -31.31 -6.93 -31.68
N TYR A 525 -30.15 -7.44 -32.10
CA TYR A 525 -29.70 -8.82 -31.87
C TYR A 525 -30.71 -9.90 -32.29
N ASN A 526 -31.40 -9.69 -33.42
CA ASN A 526 -32.38 -10.60 -34.00
C ASN A 526 -33.55 -11.02 -33.07
N ASN A 527 -33.78 -10.31 -31.95
CA ASN A 527 -34.66 -10.70 -30.85
C ASN A 527 -34.22 -11.98 -30.08
N GLU A 528 -32.94 -12.39 -30.20
CA GLU A 528 -32.35 -13.39 -29.30
C GLU A 528 -32.08 -12.77 -27.91
N GLN A 529 -31.85 -13.62 -26.90
CA GLN A 529 -31.82 -13.17 -25.50
C GLN A 529 -30.53 -12.40 -25.18
N ALA A 530 -30.70 -11.17 -24.67
CA ALA A 530 -29.61 -10.30 -24.22
C ALA A 530 -29.85 -9.77 -22.79
N CYS A 531 -28.79 -9.79 -21.98
CA CYS A 531 -28.74 -9.35 -20.58
C CYS A 531 -27.53 -8.43 -20.36
N ASN A 532 -27.46 -7.76 -19.20
CA ASN A 532 -26.30 -6.97 -18.76
C ASN A 532 -25.83 -5.93 -19.82
N VAL A 533 -26.80 -5.23 -20.40
CA VAL A 533 -26.60 -4.30 -21.51
C VAL A 533 -26.08 -2.97 -20.99
N SER A 534 -24.93 -2.50 -21.49
CA SER A 534 -24.31 -1.23 -21.10
C SER A 534 -23.87 -0.40 -22.32
N LEU A 535 -24.12 0.91 -22.27
CA LEU A 535 -23.85 1.89 -23.34
C LEU A 535 -22.58 2.70 -23.05
N ALA A 536 -21.66 2.74 -24.01
CA ALA A 536 -20.36 3.38 -23.85
C ALA A 536 -20.47 4.91 -23.68
N THR A 537 -19.80 5.44 -22.66
CA THR A 537 -19.75 6.88 -22.32
C THR A 537 -18.51 7.60 -22.88
N ASP A 538 -17.81 6.94 -23.81
CA ASP A 538 -16.63 7.42 -24.56
C ASP A 538 -16.98 8.22 -25.83
N GLY A 539 -18.28 8.41 -26.11
CA GLY A 539 -18.79 9.05 -27.33
C GLY A 539 -18.96 8.11 -28.54
N SER A 540 -18.46 6.86 -28.47
CA SER A 540 -18.56 5.89 -29.57
C SER A 540 -19.98 5.34 -29.79
N ASN A 541 -20.87 5.50 -28.80
CA ASN A 541 -22.23 4.94 -28.79
C ASN A 541 -22.27 3.41 -29.02
N ARG A 542 -21.17 2.71 -28.66
CA ARG A 542 -21.12 1.24 -28.64
C ARG A 542 -21.92 0.67 -27.48
N THR A 543 -22.55 -0.47 -27.69
CA THR A 543 -23.32 -1.18 -26.66
C THR A 543 -22.68 -2.54 -26.41
N LEU A 544 -22.27 -2.83 -25.17
CA LEU A 544 -21.87 -4.18 -24.75
C LEU A 544 -23.07 -4.91 -24.13
N PHE A 545 -23.07 -6.24 -24.20
CA PHE A 545 -24.07 -7.10 -23.58
C PHE A 545 -23.60 -8.56 -23.49
N LEU A 546 -24.32 -9.35 -22.69
CA LEU A 546 -24.15 -10.80 -22.56
C LEU A 546 -25.30 -11.56 -23.21
N ASP A 547 -25.00 -12.75 -23.74
CA ASP A 547 -25.96 -13.59 -24.46
C ASP A 547 -25.86 -15.08 -24.07
N PHE A 548 -26.84 -15.86 -24.52
CA PHE A 548 -27.09 -17.23 -24.04
C PHE A 548 -26.53 -18.28 -25.01
N GLY A 549 -25.34 -18.04 -25.56
CA GLY A 549 -24.71 -18.87 -26.58
C GLY A 549 -25.52 -18.90 -27.88
N SER A 550 -26.02 -17.76 -28.34
CA SER A 550 -27.06 -17.69 -29.38
C SER A 550 -26.55 -18.00 -30.79
N SER A 551 -27.48 -18.17 -31.73
CA SER A 551 -27.15 -18.45 -33.13
C SER A 551 -26.51 -17.25 -33.84
N THR A 552 -26.83 -16.02 -33.42
CA THR A 552 -26.18 -14.79 -33.93
C THR A 552 -24.76 -14.66 -33.38
N GLY A 553 -24.57 -14.81 -32.07
CA GLY A 553 -23.29 -14.66 -31.41
C GLY A 553 -22.27 -15.72 -31.81
N GLN A 554 -22.63 -17.01 -31.73
CA GLN A 554 -21.76 -18.11 -32.19
C GLN A 554 -21.36 -17.99 -33.66
N LYS A 555 -22.24 -17.45 -34.51
CA LYS A 555 -21.94 -17.17 -35.93
C LYS A 555 -20.98 -16.00 -36.12
N PHE A 556 -21.04 -14.99 -35.25
CA PHE A 556 -20.14 -13.83 -35.30
C PHE A 556 -18.73 -14.17 -34.79
N VAL A 557 -18.64 -14.82 -33.62
CA VAL A 557 -17.35 -15.27 -33.04
C VAL A 557 -16.74 -16.42 -33.85
N GLY A 558 -17.55 -17.19 -34.59
CA GLY A 558 -17.11 -18.28 -35.46
C GLY A 558 -16.91 -19.62 -34.75
N GLN A 559 -17.18 -19.69 -33.45
CA GLN A 559 -17.09 -20.90 -32.63
C GLN A 559 -18.31 -21.03 -31.71
N LYS A 560 -18.51 -22.22 -31.14
CA LYS A 560 -19.50 -22.44 -30.09
C LYS A 560 -18.98 -21.98 -28.73
N TYR A 561 -19.88 -21.45 -27.93
CA TYR A 561 -19.68 -21.06 -26.54
C TYR A 561 -21.03 -21.11 -25.81
N GLY A 562 -21.01 -21.22 -24.48
CA GLY A 562 -22.17 -21.35 -23.59
C GLY A 562 -22.84 -20.02 -23.20
N THR A 563 -23.51 -20.01 -22.04
CA THR A 563 -24.17 -18.81 -21.53
C THR A 563 -23.15 -17.84 -20.94
N HIS A 564 -23.20 -16.57 -21.36
CA HIS A 564 -22.34 -15.48 -20.90
C HIS A 564 -20.81 -15.71 -21.04
N GLU A 565 -20.37 -16.72 -21.80
CA GLU A 565 -18.95 -16.97 -22.11
C GLU A 565 -18.35 -15.94 -23.08
N GLN A 566 -19.13 -14.95 -23.54
CA GLN A 566 -18.70 -13.83 -24.38
C GLN A 566 -19.34 -12.52 -23.93
N ILE A 567 -18.55 -11.46 -23.82
CA ILE A 567 -19.02 -10.08 -23.98
C ILE A 567 -19.14 -9.82 -25.48
N LEU A 568 -20.32 -9.40 -25.94
CA LEU A 568 -20.55 -9.00 -27.33
C LEU A 568 -20.72 -7.48 -27.42
N VAL A 569 -20.20 -6.85 -28.48
CA VAL A 569 -20.32 -5.41 -28.70
C VAL A 569 -20.99 -5.09 -30.03
N MET A 570 -21.99 -4.21 -29.98
CA MET A 570 -22.59 -3.57 -31.14
C MET A 570 -22.13 -2.13 -31.32
N ASN A 571 -22.04 -1.69 -32.57
CA ASN A 571 -21.97 -0.26 -32.89
C ASN A 571 -23.36 0.41 -32.81
N SER A 572 -23.39 1.73 -32.90
CA SER A 572 -24.61 2.56 -32.87
C SER A 572 -25.65 2.24 -33.95
N ASN A 573 -25.31 1.42 -34.95
CA ASN A 573 -26.22 0.95 -36.00
C ASN A 573 -26.75 -0.47 -35.75
N GLY A 574 -26.51 -1.06 -34.58
CA GLY A 574 -26.98 -2.41 -34.21
C GLY A 574 -26.24 -3.57 -34.87
N ASN A 575 -25.06 -3.32 -35.42
CA ASN A 575 -24.22 -4.38 -36.01
C ASN A 575 -23.18 -4.82 -34.97
N LEU A 576 -22.99 -6.14 -34.81
CA LEU A 576 -21.86 -6.68 -34.05
C LEU A 576 -20.54 -6.21 -34.67
N VAL A 577 -19.63 -5.75 -33.83
CA VAL A 577 -18.30 -5.27 -34.22
C VAL A 577 -17.17 -5.90 -33.42
N ASP A 578 -17.46 -6.47 -32.25
CA ASP A 578 -16.44 -7.00 -31.36
C ASP A 578 -16.98 -8.08 -30.42
N ALA A 579 -16.07 -8.92 -29.89
CA ALA A 579 -16.35 -9.94 -28.89
C ALA A 579 -15.13 -10.17 -27.97
N VAL A 580 -15.37 -10.52 -26.71
CA VAL A 580 -14.32 -10.91 -25.75
C VAL A 580 -14.75 -12.17 -25.01
N ALA A 581 -13.90 -13.19 -25.02
CA ALA A 581 -14.16 -14.47 -24.36
C ALA A 581 -13.87 -14.42 -22.86
N ALA A 582 -14.73 -15.08 -22.07
CA ALA A 582 -14.49 -15.26 -20.65
C ALA A 582 -13.25 -16.15 -20.39
N PRO A 583 -12.53 -15.99 -19.26
CA PRO A 583 -11.49 -16.90 -18.84
C PRO A 583 -11.98 -18.34 -18.74
N ALA A 584 -11.11 -19.32 -19.03
CA ALA A 584 -11.50 -20.72 -19.09
C ALA A 584 -12.08 -21.22 -17.75
N GLY A 585 -13.31 -21.75 -17.79
CA GLY A 585 -14.04 -22.23 -16.61
C GLY A 585 -14.95 -21.19 -15.94
N TYR A 586 -15.01 -19.96 -16.46
CA TYR A 586 -15.87 -18.88 -15.98
C TYR A 586 -16.85 -18.39 -17.05
N SER A 587 -17.91 -17.73 -16.60
CA SER A 587 -18.81 -16.91 -17.41
C SER A 587 -18.85 -15.47 -16.86
N TYR A 588 -19.16 -14.48 -17.69
CA TYR A 588 -19.34 -13.12 -17.21
C TYR A 588 -20.72 -12.91 -16.54
N ASP A 589 -20.80 -11.96 -15.61
CA ASP A 589 -22.06 -11.29 -15.27
C ASP A 589 -21.77 -9.82 -14.89
N HIS A 590 -22.83 -9.04 -14.67
CA HIS A 590 -22.78 -7.63 -14.24
C HIS A 590 -21.83 -6.72 -15.04
N THR A 591 -21.77 -6.92 -16.37
CA THR A 591 -20.88 -6.19 -17.27
C THR A 591 -21.29 -4.72 -17.47
N GLU A 592 -20.35 -3.81 -17.27
CA GLU A 592 -20.51 -2.36 -17.46
C GLU A 592 -19.32 -1.74 -18.20
N TRP A 593 -19.50 -0.61 -18.90
CA TRP A 593 -18.37 0.15 -19.44
C TRP A 593 -17.65 0.94 -18.33
N VAL A 594 -16.32 0.98 -18.38
CA VAL A 594 -15.51 1.89 -17.57
C VAL A 594 -15.72 3.32 -18.08
N THR A 595 -16.11 4.24 -17.19
CA THR A 595 -16.59 5.57 -17.56
C THR A 595 -15.60 6.36 -18.42
N GLY A 596 -15.96 6.64 -19.68
CA GLY A 596 -15.12 7.38 -20.62
C GLY A 596 -13.89 6.64 -21.14
N LYS A 597 -13.83 5.30 -21.04
CA LYS A 597 -12.69 4.48 -21.49
C LYS A 597 -13.13 3.38 -22.46
N ASN A 598 -12.20 2.91 -23.31
CA ASN A 598 -12.38 1.74 -24.18
C ASN A 598 -12.22 0.42 -23.41
N ALA A 599 -12.90 0.29 -22.26
CA ALA A 599 -12.73 -0.81 -21.33
C ALA A 599 -14.05 -1.17 -20.66
N ALA A 600 -14.18 -2.43 -20.23
CA ALA A 600 -15.31 -2.92 -19.47
C ALA A 600 -14.87 -3.38 -18.07
N VAL A 601 -15.79 -3.35 -17.12
CA VAL A 601 -15.69 -4.03 -15.83
C VAL A 601 -16.75 -5.12 -15.78
N ALA A 602 -16.44 -6.27 -15.20
CA ALA A 602 -17.36 -7.40 -15.12
C ALA A 602 -17.11 -8.24 -13.86
N THR A 603 -18.12 -8.98 -13.46
CA THR A 603 -17.98 -10.09 -12.52
C THR A 603 -17.68 -11.38 -13.31
N LEU A 604 -16.90 -12.29 -12.73
CA LEU A 604 -16.78 -13.68 -13.18
C LEU A 604 -17.59 -14.60 -12.25
N SER A 605 -18.50 -15.36 -12.86
CA SER A 605 -19.26 -16.43 -12.23
C SER A 605 -18.61 -17.79 -12.55
N ASP A 606 -18.45 -18.65 -11.54
CA ASP A 606 -17.81 -19.97 -11.68
C ASP A 606 -18.81 -21.06 -12.15
N GLN A 607 -18.35 -22.32 -12.21
CA GLN A 607 -19.19 -23.47 -12.60
C GLN A 607 -20.33 -23.80 -11.61
N ASN A 608 -20.29 -23.25 -10.39
CA ASN A 608 -21.35 -23.36 -9.38
C ASN A 608 -22.34 -22.19 -9.48
N GLY A 609 -22.03 -21.16 -10.27
CA GLY A 609 -22.76 -19.89 -10.35
C GLY A 609 -22.32 -18.84 -9.32
N SER A 610 -21.18 -19.05 -8.65
CA SER A 610 -20.67 -18.15 -7.61
C SER A 610 -19.82 -17.03 -8.18
N HIS A 611 -20.08 -15.81 -7.73
CA HIS A 611 -19.51 -14.58 -8.29
C HIS A 611 -18.16 -14.23 -7.65
N LYS A 612 -17.15 -15.09 -7.84
CA LYS A 612 -15.90 -15.06 -7.07
C LYS A 612 -14.97 -13.89 -7.39
N LYS A 613 -15.00 -13.32 -8.60
CA LYS A 613 -14.04 -12.27 -9.02
C LYS A 613 -14.68 -11.08 -9.71
N ILE A 614 -14.06 -9.91 -9.59
CA ILE A 614 -14.29 -8.74 -10.46
C ILE A 614 -13.05 -8.55 -11.34
N VAL A 615 -13.27 -8.29 -12.63
CA VAL A 615 -12.22 -8.06 -13.63
C VAL A 615 -12.39 -6.75 -14.39
N LEU A 616 -11.27 -6.15 -14.77
CA LEU A 616 -11.14 -5.12 -15.79
C LEU A 616 -10.78 -5.80 -17.12
N ILE A 617 -11.46 -5.42 -18.20
CA ILE A 617 -11.20 -5.86 -19.58
C ILE A 617 -10.82 -4.64 -20.41
N ASP A 618 -9.61 -4.61 -20.96
CA ASP A 618 -9.28 -3.71 -22.06
C ASP A 618 -9.93 -4.24 -23.36
N MET A 619 -10.80 -3.43 -23.96
CA MET A 619 -11.51 -3.83 -25.18
C MET A 619 -10.66 -3.67 -26.44
N GLU A 620 -9.47 -3.05 -26.37
CA GLU A 620 -8.51 -3.01 -27.48
C GLU A 620 -7.60 -4.24 -27.49
N THR A 621 -6.77 -4.44 -26.45
CA THR A 621 -5.81 -5.57 -26.41
C THR A 621 -6.41 -6.90 -25.99
N LYS A 622 -7.66 -6.91 -25.48
CA LYS A 622 -8.32 -8.07 -24.84
C LYS A 622 -7.66 -8.54 -23.55
N LYS A 623 -6.76 -7.75 -22.97
CA LYS A 623 -6.15 -8.01 -21.66
C LYS A 623 -7.24 -7.98 -20.58
N ILE A 624 -7.30 -9.04 -19.79
CA ILE A 624 -8.13 -9.14 -18.58
C ILE A 624 -7.20 -8.97 -17.37
N VAL A 625 -7.62 -8.17 -16.39
CA VAL A 625 -6.93 -7.95 -15.11
C VAL A 625 -7.91 -8.23 -13.98
N GLU A 626 -7.55 -9.13 -13.07
CA GLU A 626 -8.33 -9.39 -11.86
C GLU A 626 -8.15 -8.23 -10.88
N LEU A 627 -9.28 -7.63 -10.46
CA LEU A 627 -9.28 -6.51 -9.52
C LEU A 627 -9.45 -6.98 -8.07
N VAL A 628 -10.43 -7.85 -7.85
CA VAL A 628 -10.91 -8.28 -6.54
C VAL A 628 -11.37 -9.73 -6.59
N GLU A 629 -11.14 -10.48 -5.53
CA GLU A 629 -11.65 -11.83 -5.30
C GLU A 629 -12.34 -11.91 -3.92
N SER A 630 -13.48 -12.60 -3.83
CA SER A 630 -14.28 -12.76 -2.60
C SER A 630 -15.36 -13.84 -2.82
N ASP A 631 -16.34 -13.96 -1.92
CA ASP A 631 -17.37 -14.99 -2.01
C ASP A 631 -18.49 -14.72 -3.03
N GLU A 632 -19.07 -13.52 -3.05
CA GLU A 632 -20.13 -13.11 -4.01
C GLU A 632 -20.03 -11.60 -4.32
N LEU A 633 -19.53 -11.27 -5.51
CA LEU A 633 -19.22 -9.90 -5.97
C LEU A 633 -20.15 -9.44 -7.10
N TRP A 634 -21.18 -8.65 -6.77
CA TRP A 634 -22.25 -8.28 -7.70
C TRP A 634 -22.18 -6.80 -8.12
N HIS A 635 -22.71 -6.46 -9.30
CA HIS A 635 -22.84 -5.07 -9.82
C HIS A 635 -21.58 -4.17 -9.67
N PRO A 636 -20.43 -4.50 -10.27
CA PRO A 636 -19.23 -3.68 -10.19
C PRO A 636 -19.29 -2.45 -11.10
N VAL A 637 -18.77 -1.32 -10.60
CA VAL A 637 -18.54 -0.06 -11.34
C VAL A 637 -17.13 0.42 -11.05
N LEU A 638 -16.30 0.49 -12.09
CA LEU A 638 -14.95 1.06 -12.01
C LEU A 638 -15.00 2.52 -12.50
N TRP A 639 -14.91 3.45 -11.55
CA TRP A 639 -14.72 4.87 -11.84
C TRP A 639 -13.23 5.18 -11.98
N VAL A 640 -12.87 5.95 -13.00
CA VAL A 640 -11.53 6.48 -13.21
C VAL A 640 -11.64 7.94 -13.59
N GLU A 641 -10.77 8.77 -13.03
CA GLU A 641 -10.73 10.20 -13.26
C GLU A 641 -10.48 10.51 -14.74
N ARG A 642 -11.28 11.43 -15.30
CA ARG A 642 -11.12 11.87 -16.68
C ARG A 642 -9.86 12.72 -16.78
N SER A 643 -8.84 12.20 -17.43
CA SER A 643 -7.64 12.95 -17.82
C SER A 643 -8.04 14.18 -18.63
N THR A 644 -7.91 15.37 -18.04
CA THR A 644 -8.06 16.64 -18.75
C THR A 644 -7.08 16.66 -19.92
N PRO A 645 -7.52 16.85 -21.17
CA PRO A 645 -6.57 16.96 -22.28
C PRO A 645 -5.67 18.17 -22.05
N LEU A 646 -4.35 17.94 -21.99
CA LEU A 646 -3.39 19.01 -22.25
C LEU A 646 -3.73 19.60 -23.62
N VAL A 647 -3.82 20.92 -23.72
CA VAL A 647 -4.34 21.60 -24.91
C VAL A 647 -3.35 21.42 -26.05
N ALA A 648 -3.58 20.40 -26.87
CA ALA A 648 -2.92 20.26 -28.15
C ALA A 648 -3.38 21.41 -29.05
N GLU A 649 -2.51 22.39 -29.28
CA GLU A 649 -2.79 23.51 -30.17
C GLU A 649 -3.09 22.99 -31.58
N GLN A 650 -4.36 23.00 -31.97
CA GLN A 650 -4.75 22.69 -33.34
C GLN A 650 -4.27 23.81 -34.25
N SER A 651 -3.28 23.50 -35.08
CA SER A 651 -2.71 24.36 -36.12
C SER A 651 -3.72 24.64 -37.25
N SER A 652 -4.74 25.44 -36.92
CA SER A 652 -5.79 25.87 -37.84
C SER A 652 -5.39 27.17 -38.55
N SER A 653 -5.09 27.04 -39.85
CA SER A 653 -4.65 28.16 -40.68
C SER A 653 -5.82 29.01 -41.18
N SER A 654 -5.69 30.34 -41.06
CA SER A 654 -6.59 31.37 -41.60
C SER A 654 -8.00 31.45 -40.95
N SER A 655 -8.72 32.57 -40.99
CA SER A 655 -8.48 33.84 -41.71
C SER A 655 -8.91 35.05 -40.86
N SER A 656 -8.23 36.19 -41.04
CA SER A 656 -8.53 37.43 -40.32
C SER A 656 -9.83 38.11 -40.77
N GLU A 657 -10.76 38.33 -39.84
CA GLU A 657 -11.76 39.39 -39.98
C GLU A 657 -12.15 39.94 -38.60
N THR A 658 -12.43 41.26 -38.52
CA THR A 658 -12.92 41.92 -37.29
C THR A 658 -14.10 42.82 -37.64
N PRO A 659 -15.10 42.93 -36.73
CA PRO A 659 -15.43 44.27 -36.28
C PRO A 659 -15.95 44.40 -34.82
N LYS A 660 -15.31 45.30 -34.07
CA LYS A 660 -15.90 46.35 -33.19
C LYS A 660 -17.13 46.05 -32.30
N ALA A 661 -16.90 46.15 -30.97
CA ALA A 661 -17.69 46.87 -29.94
C ALA A 661 -19.17 46.42 -29.67
N SER A 662 -19.77 46.56 -28.47
CA SER A 662 -19.56 47.58 -27.43
C SER A 662 -20.16 47.22 -26.03
N SER A 663 -19.64 47.90 -24.99
CA SER A 663 -20.36 48.44 -23.81
C SER A 663 -21.17 47.55 -22.81
N SER A 664 -20.66 47.52 -21.57
CA SER A 664 -21.34 47.83 -20.28
C SER A 664 -22.50 46.97 -19.70
N SER A 665 -22.27 46.35 -18.53
CA SER A 665 -22.94 46.59 -17.21
C SER A 665 -22.36 45.59 -16.18
N THR A 666 -22.14 45.83 -14.88
CA THR A 666 -22.68 46.69 -13.78
C THR A 666 -23.59 45.93 -12.81
N SER A 667 -23.00 45.36 -11.76
CA SER A 667 -23.63 44.96 -10.48
C SER A 667 -22.55 45.08 -9.37
N VAL A 668 -22.55 46.14 -8.55
CA VAL A 668 -23.33 46.29 -7.30
C VAL A 668 -22.84 45.34 -6.19
N GLN A 669 -22.04 45.89 -5.27
CA GLN A 669 -21.91 45.41 -3.89
C GLN A 669 -22.41 46.49 -2.94
N THR A 670 -23.12 46.09 -1.88
CA THR A 670 -23.51 46.96 -0.77
C THR A 670 -23.47 46.18 0.54
N SER A 671 -22.58 46.61 1.45
CA SER A 671 -22.83 46.94 2.88
C SER A 671 -23.49 45.90 3.82
N SER A 672 -23.14 45.81 5.10
CA SER A 672 -22.09 46.44 5.93
C SER A 672 -22.05 45.75 7.31
N SER A 673 -20.97 45.88 8.09
CA SER A 673 -20.90 46.68 9.35
C SER A 673 -20.30 45.80 10.47
N SER A 674 -19.68 46.26 11.57
CA SER A 674 -19.10 47.56 11.98
C SER A 674 -18.29 47.34 13.28
N GLY A 675 -17.17 48.05 13.51
CA GLY A 675 -16.32 47.80 14.71
C GLY A 675 -15.23 48.84 15.00
N ASN A 676 -15.64 50.01 15.49
CA ASN A 676 -14.76 51.06 16.05
C ASN A 676 -14.21 50.64 17.45
N VAL A 677 -13.19 51.25 18.10
CA VAL A 677 -12.47 52.53 17.91
C VAL A 677 -11.09 52.52 18.63
N GLU A 678 -10.21 53.50 18.30
CA GLU A 678 -9.07 54.16 19.03
C GLU A 678 -8.51 53.60 20.37
N THR A 679 -7.22 53.79 20.77
CA THR A 679 -6.47 55.07 20.89
C THR A 679 -4.94 54.98 20.80
N SER A 680 -4.34 56.19 20.65
CA SER A 680 -2.93 56.64 20.75
C SER A 680 -2.24 56.37 22.12
N SER A 681 -0.96 56.69 22.39
CA SER A 681 -0.03 57.70 21.82
C SER A 681 1.49 57.44 22.00
N SER A 682 2.32 58.29 21.35
CA SER A 682 3.77 58.55 21.51
C SER A 682 4.29 58.68 22.97
N SER A 683 5.60 58.65 23.32
CA SER A 683 6.75 59.38 22.73
C SER A 683 8.15 59.08 23.33
N GLU A 684 9.22 59.43 22.59
CA GLU A 684 10.55 59.97 23.01
C GLU A 684 11.67 59.17 23.75
N ILE A 685 12.83 59.10 23.07
CA ILE A 685 14.23 59.50 23.47
C ILE A 685 15.07 58.61 24.45
N ALA A 686 16.35 58.48 24.08
CA ALA A 686 17.47 57.74 24.69
C ALA A 686 18.21 58.59 25.79
N PRO A 687 19.55 58.51 26.12
CA PRO A 687 20.68 57.73 25.58
C PRO A 687 21.69 57.18 26.65
N ILE A 688 22.93 56.84 26.20
CA ILE A 688 24.21 56.63 26.95
C ILE A 688 24.32 55.42 27.93
N SER A 689 25.49 54.81 28.23
CA SER A 689 26.90 55.11 27.85
C SER A 689 27.85 53.90 27.99
N SER A 690 28.96 53.90 27.20
CA SER A 690 30.37 53.57 27.57
C SER A 690 30.74 52.22 28.24
N SER A 691 31.92 51.61 28.02
CA SER A 691 33.03 51.78 27.06
C SER A 691 34.13 50.72 27.36
N SER A 692 35.16 50.63 26.49
CA SER A 692 36.59 50.34 26.83
C SER A 692 36.98 48.95 27.42
N GLU A 693 38.15 48.34 27.14
CA GLU A 693 39.28 48.65 26.22
C GLU A 693 40.27 47.44 26.14
N TYR A 694 41.16 47.46 25.13
CA TYR A 694 42.50 46.79 25.02
C TYR A 694 42.61 45.23 25.01
N ILE A 695 43.38 44.56 24.10
CA ILE A 695 44.83 44.57 23.75
C ILE A 695 45.67 43.73 24.75
N GLU A 696 46.62 42.83 24.39
CA GLU A 696 47.27 42.50 23.09
C GLU A 696 47.98 41.10 23.10
N SER A 697 48.08 40.44 21.93
CA SER A 697 49.25 39.61 21.52
C SER A 697 49.57 38.30 22.31
N SER A 698 50.53 37.42 21.95
CA SER A 698 51.41 37.25 20.78
C SER A 698 52.02 35.83 20.67
N SER A 699 52.11 35.29 19.43
CA SER A 699 53.13 34.28 18.98
C SER A 699 53.14 32.88 19.65
N SER A 700 53.78 31.83 19.13
CA SER A 700 54.81 31.68 18.07
C SER A 700 54.70 30.32 17.33
N SER A 701 55.62 30.04 16.40
CA SER A 701 55.59 28.95 15.40
C SER A 701 56.55 27.80 15.66
N GLU A 702 56.35 26.62 15.04
CA GLU A 702 57.44 25.96 14.26
C GLU A 702 56.95 24.91 13.24
N ASN A 703 57.85 24.41 12.37
CA ASN A 703 57.57 23.54 11.22
C ASN A 703 58.30 22.18 11.31
N VAL A 704 57.69 21.10 10.80
CA VAL A 704 58.42 19.91 10.30
C VAL A 704 57.76 19.39 9.01
N LYS A 705 58.57 18.96 8.04
CA LYS A 705 58.15 18.20 6.85
C LYS A 705 58.71 16.78 6.91
N THR A 706 57.94 15.80 6.45
CA THR A 706 58.47 14.55 5.85
C THR A 706 57.54 14.08 4.72
N SER A 707 58.08 13.27 3.82
CA SER A 707 57.43 12.86 2.56
C SER A 707 57.63 11.37 2.30
N SER A 708 56.64 10.71 1.70
CA SER A 708 56.89 9.56 0.81
C SER A 708 55.74 9.41 -0.19
N SER A 709 56.01 8.73 -1.29
CA SER A 709 55.12 8.61 -2.45
C SER A 709 55.35 7.26 -3.13
N SER A 710 54.28 6.59 -3.56
CA SER A 710 54.34 5.33 -4.30
C SER A 710 53.25 5.29 -5.37
N GLU A 711 53.63 5.45 -6.64
CA GLU A 711 52.79 5.04 -7.77
C GLU A 711 53.05 3.56 -8.10
N PHE A 712 52.03 2.85 -8.58
CA PHE A 712 52.24 1.64 -9.38
C PHE A 712 51.10 1.47 -10.40
N VAL A 713 51.44 1.01 -11.60
CA VAL A 713 50.56 0.97 -12.79
C VAL A 713 50.90 -0.30 -13.61
N LEU A 714 49.99 -0.70 -14.51
CA LEU A 714 50.12 -1.80 -15.50
C LEU A 714 49.86 -3.21 -14.89
N THR A 715 49.26 -4.19 -15.60
CA THR A 715 48.79 -4.24 -17.00
C THR A 715 47.64 -5.25 -17.18
N SER A 716 46.95 -5.20 -18.32
CA SER A 716 45.98 -6.20 -18.80
C SER A 716 46.62 -7.49 -19.33
N SER A 717 45.82 -8.56 -19.46
CA SER A 717 46.07 -9.72 -20.33
C SER A 717 44.74 -10.37 -20.75
N SER A 718 44.74 -11.21 -21.80
CA SER A 718 43.54 -11.64 -22.52
C SER A 718 43.63 -13.06 -23.11
N SER A 719 42.51 -13.79 -23.10
CA SER A 719 42.25 -15.05 -23.84
C SER A 719 40.73 -15.28 -23.88
N GLU A 720 40.04 -15.21 -25.02
CA GLU A 720 39.96 -16.19 -26.14
C GLU A 720 38.97 -17.36 -25.90
N ASP A 721 37.72 -17.10 -26.28
CA ASP A 721 36.68 -17.94 -26.93
C ASP A 721 36.55 -19.46 -26.74
N ILE A 722 35.30 -19.87 -26.46
CA ILE A 722 34.42 -20.91 -27.07
C ILE A 722 33.15 -20.88 -26.20
N GLY A 723 31.91 -20.61 -26.63
CA GLY A 723 31.22 -20.91 -27.88
C GLY A 723 30.43 -22.24 -27.73
N THR A 724 29.10 -22.33 -27.85
CA THR A 724 27.97 -21.37 -27.94
C THR A 724 26.83 -21.94 -27.05
N SER A 725 25.55 -21.56 -26.99
CA SER A 725 24.60 -20.66 -27.71
C SER A 725 23.28 -20.67 -26.88
N SER A 726 22.34 -19.73 -26.93
CA SER A 726 22.21 -18.40 -27.57
C SER A 726 20.92 -17.73 -27.08
N SER A 727 20.85 -16.40 -27.05
CA SER A 727 19.64 -15.61 -26.72
C SER A 727 19.21 -14.72 -27.89
N SER A 728 17.95 -14.24 -27.88
CA SER A 728 17.37 -13.42 -28.95
C SER A 728 17.73 -11.95 -28.84
N GLU A 729 18.15 -11.34 -29.95
CA GLU A 729 18.56 -9.93 -30.03
C GLU A 729 17.38 -8.95 -29.83
N PHE A 730 17.59 -7.94 -28.99
CA PHE A 730 16.87 -6.66 -29.06
C PHE A 730 17.79 -5.66 -29.78
N THR A 731 17.35 -5.10 -30.91
CA THR A 731 18.17 -4.18 -31.71
C THR A 731 17.98 -2.73 -31.26
N GLU A 732 18.93 -2.19 -30.51
CA GLU A 732 19.02 -0.75 -30.25
C GLU A 732 19.46 0.00 -31.53
N THR A 733 18.60 0.87 -32.06
CA THR A 733 18.96 1.80 -33.14
C THR A 733 19.46 3.12 -32.57
N SER A 734 20.76 3.19 -32.27
CA SER A 734 21.42 4.44 -31.86
C SER A 734 21.66 5.36 -33.07
N SER A 735 20.89 6.45 -33.15
CA SER A 735 21.08 7.52 -34.14
C SER A 735 21.75 8.74 -33.51
N SER A 736 23.08 8.76 -33.50
CA SER A 736 23.84 9.95 -33.11
C SER A 736 23.82 11.01 -34.21
N SER A 737 23.33 12.20 -33.87
CA SER A 737 23.42 13.40 -34.71
C SER A 737 23.90 14.57 -33.86
N GLU A 738 25.16 14.97 -34.03
CA GLU A 738 25.67 16.22 -33.48
C GLU A 738 24.94 17.41 -34.14
N ILE A 739 24.35 18.30 -33.33
CA ILE A 739 23.79 19.58 -33.80
C ILE A 739 24.43 20.69 -32.96
N ALA A 740 25.13 21.60 -33.64
CA ALA A 740 25.75 22.76 -33.00
C ALA A 740 24.67 23.78 -32.57
N PRO A 741 24.84 24.49 -31.45
CA PRO A 741 23.79 25.34 -30.88
C PRO A 741 23.52 26.58 -31.75
N THR A 742 22.37 26.60 -32.45
CA THR A 742 21.78 27.81 -33.02
C THR A 742 20.82 28.43 -32.02
N SER A 743 21.08 29.68 -31.62
CA SER A 743 20.23 30.40 -30.68
C SER A 743 18.87 30.77 -31.28
N SER A 744 17.80 30.12 -30.82
CA SER A 744 16.41 30.53 -31.07
C SER A 744 15.61 30.46 -29.77
N SER A 745 15.12 31.62 -29.30
CA SER A 745 14.30 31.73 -28.10
C SER A 745 12.85 31.30 -28.37
N GLY A 746 12.63 29.98 -28.34
CA GLY A 746 11.31 29.40 -28.08
C GLY A 746 11.26 28.92 -26.62
N GLU A 747 10.09 28.98 -26.00
CA GLU A 747 9.88 28.43 -24.67
C GLU A 747 10.01 26.90 -24.75
N HIS A 748 11.05 26.36 -24.12
CA HIS A 748 11.36 24.93 -24.15
C HIS A 748 10.67 24.28 -22.95
N SER A 749 9.45 23.77 -23.13
CA SER A 749 8.74 23.10 -22.04
C SER A 749 9.42 21.79 -21.67
N LEU A 750 9.68 21.60 -20.36
CA LEU A 750 10.32 20.41 -19.83
C LEU A 750 9.38 19.20 -19.93
N VAL A 751 9.63 18.32 -20.91
CA VAL A 751 8.86 17.09 -21.11
C VAL A 751 9.42 15.99 -20.21
N LEU A 752 8.67 15.67 -19.16
CA LEU A 752 9.00 14.62 -18.20
C LEU A 752 8.31 13.30 -18.54
N ASP A 753 9.00 12.18 -18.31
CA ASP A 753 8.38 10.85 -18.24
C ASP A 753 7.59 10.74 -16.93
N PRO A 754 6.25 10.66 -16.96
CA PRO A 754 5.44 10.62 -15.74
C PRO A 754 5.55 9.29 -14.99
N ASP A 755 6.11 8.24 -15.61
CA ASP A 755 6.28 6.91 -15.01
C ASP A 755 7.60 6.83 -14.20
N SER A 756 8.50 7.80 -14.39
CA SER A 756 9.79 7.93 -13.68
C SER A 756 9.92 9.23 -12.88
N ALA A 757 9.65 10.38 -13.48
CA ALA A 757 9.89 11.70 -12.89
C ALA A 757 9.00 11.97 -11.68
N GLY A 758 9.61 12.39 -10.56
CA GLY A 758 8.91 12.66 -9.30
C GLY A 758 8.63 11.42 -8.43
N ILE A 759 8.87 10.20 -8.93
CA ILE A 759 8.60 8.95 -8.23
C ILE A 759 9.77 8.59 -7.31
N TYR A 760 9.80 9.24 -6.14
CA TYR A 760 10.88 9.11 -5.15
C TYR A 760 10.64 8.06 -4.04
N VAL A 761 9.46 7.41 -4.01
CA VAL A 761 9.10 6.40 -3.01
C VAL A 761 7.96 5.50 -3.51
N TYR A 762 7.79 4.33 -2.90
CA TYR A 762 6.70 3.38 -3.16
C TYR A 762 5.92 3.01 -1.87
N SER A 763 4.85 2.23 -2.02
CA SER A 763 3.78 2.00 -1.03
C SER A 763 4.19 1.33 0.28
N TYR A 764 5.28 0.58 0.23
CA TYR A 764 5.69 -0.36 1.26
C TYR A 764 7.04 0.01 1.87
N THR A 765 7.58 1.19 1.56
CA THR A 765 8.88 1.62 2.11
C THR A 765 8.82 1.92 3.61
N GLN A 766 9.97 1.98 4.28
CA GLN A 766 10.02 2.29 5.71
C GLN A 766 9.68 3.77 5.98
N PHE A 767 9.29 4.10 7.21
CA PHE A 767 8.95 5.48 7.62
C PHE A 767 10.02 6.52 7.24
N LYS A 768 11.30 6.16 7.38
CA LYS A 768 12.45 6.99 7.01
C LYS A 768 12.50 7.34 5.51
N ASP A 769 11.98 6.45 4.67
CA ASP A 769 12.00 6.57 3.22
C ASP A 769 10.86 7.49 2.75
N PHE A 770 9.68 7.42 3.37
CA PHE A 770 8.57 8.36 3.11
C PHE A 770 9.00 9.82 3.28
N ILE A 771 9.83 10.11 4.30
CA ILE A 771 10.36 11.46 4.55
C ILE A 771 11.12 11.99 3.33
N ILE A 772 11.90 11.16 2.59
CA ILE A 772 12.69 11.65 1.45
C ILE A 772 11.78 12.17 0.32
N ARG A 773 10.63 11.54 0.07
CA ARG A 773 9.68 12.00 -0.96
C ARG A 773 9.11 13.38 -0.65
N TYR A 774 8.76 13.65 0.61
CA TYR A 774 8.34 15.00 1.01
C TYR A 774 9.48 16.01 0.93
N LYS A 775 10.73 15.59 1.23
CA LYS A 775 11.88 16.49 1.05
C LYS A 775 12.18 16.76 -0.42
N MET A 776 11.96 15.82 -1.34
CA MET A 776 12.10 16.08 -2.77
C MET A 776 11.00 17.02 -3.33
N GLU A 777 9.74 16.90 -2.89
CA GLU A 777 8.71 17.89 -3.24
C GLU A 777 9.12 19.30 -2.77
N LEU A 778 9.52 19.43 -1.49
CA LEU A 778 10.00 20.69 -0.93
C LEU A 778 11.27 21.19 -1.61
N LEU A 779 12.14 20.30 -2.12
CA LEU A 779 13.36 20.67 -2.82
C LEU A 779 13.03 21.41 -4.11
N TRP A 780 12.18 20.83 -4.95
CA TRP A 780 11.74 21.45 -6.19
C TRP A 780 10.89 22.71 -5.94
N GLN A 781 9.99 22.68 -4.93
CA GLN A 781 9.14 23.81 -4.58
C GLN A 781 9.92 25.06 -4.11
N PHE A 782 11.04 24.87 -3.41
CA PHE A 782 11.79 25.96 -2.78
C PHE A 782 13.09 26.36 -3.50
N ALA A 783 13.51 25.67 -4.57
CA ALA A 783 14.74 25.95 -5.31
C ALA A 783 14.90 27.43 -5.70
N ASP A 784 13.87 28.04 -6.30
CA ASP A 784 13.90 29.43 -6.75
C ASP A 784 13.59 30.46 -5.66
N SER A 785 13.23 30.06 -4.44
CA SER A 785 12.73 30.98 -3.41
C SER A 785 13.54 31.00 -2.12
N ALA A 786 14.15 29.87 -1.74
CA ALA A 786 14.83 29.77 -0.45
C ALA A 786 16.15 30.53 -0.38
N ASN A 787 16.35 31.21 0.75
CA ASN A 787 17.60 31.86 1.14
C ASN A 787 18.25 31.22 2.38
N VAL A 788 17.54 30.35 3.09
CA VAL A 788 18.07 29.45 4.13
C VAL A 788 17.72 28.01 3.76
N VAL A 789 18.70 27.11 3.78
CA VAL A 789 18.46 25.66 3.56
C VAL A 789 19.05 24.88 4.73
N VAL A 790 18.30 23.92 5.26
CA VAL A 790 18.76 23.03 6.34
C VAL A 790 18.98 21.63 5.78
N ILE A 791 20.12 21.01 6.07
CA ILE A 791 20.43 19.60 5.75
C ILE A 791 21.05 18.91 6.97
N GLY A 792 21.01 17.58 6.98
CA GLY A 792 21.56 16.76 8.08
C GLY A 792 20.63 15.63 8.48
N SER A 793 20.81 15.11 9.68
CA SER A 793 20.12 13.92 10.22
C SER A 793 18.66 14.14 10.63
N SER A 794 18.09 13.19 11.38
CA SER A 794 16.81 13.35 12.09
C SER A 794 16.85 14.45 13.16
N ARG A 795 18.04 14.88 13.64
CA ARG A 795 18.14 15.95 14.64
C ARG A 795 17.72 17.31 14.10
N PRO A 796 18.29 17.87 13.00
CA PRO A 796 17.77 19.10 12.40
C PRO A 796 16.38 18.93 11.76
N LEU A 797 16.00 17.72 11.33
CA LEU A 797 14.64 17.40 10.85
C LEU A 797 13.57 17.74 11.90
N ASN A 798 13.76 17.34 13.17
CA ASN A 798 12.83 17.71 14.24
C ASN A 798 13.06 19.16 14.72
N ALA A 799 14.32 19.55 14.91
CA ALA A 799 14.70 20.75 15.67
C ALA A 799 14.59 22.07 14.92
N VAL A 800 14.68 22.10 13.59
CA VAL A 800 14.61 23.35 12.82
C VAL A 800 13.23 23.51 12.22
N TYR A 801 12.59 24.64 12.52
CA TYR A 801 11.17 24.92 12.25
C TYR A 801 11.03 26.11 11.28
N PRO A 802 11.16 25.93 9.95
CA PRO A 802 11.33 27.04 8.99
C PRO A 802 10.24 28.12 9.00
N THR A 803 9.00 27.76 9.38
CA THR A 803 7.87 28.68 9.46
C THR A 803 7.88 29.58 10.71
N LYS A 804 8.80 29.34 11.66
CA LYS A 804 9.00 30.16 12.88
C LYS A 804 10.15 31.17 12.76
N LEU A 805 10.94 31.10 11.68
CA LEU A 805 12.01 32.07 11.39
C LEU A 805 11.42 33.43 10.95
N SER A 806 12.20 34.51 11.13
CA SER A 806 11.86 35.86 10.70
C SER A 806 11.52 35.92 9.22
N SER A 807 10.46 36.64 8.85
CA SER A 807 9.86 36.63 7.50
C SER A 807 10.76 37.11 6.34
N LYS A 808 11.95 37.64 6.63
CA LYS A 808 13.02 37.87 5.63
C LYS A 808 13.68 36.56 5.14
N PHE A 809 13.56 35.48 5.92
CA PHE A 809 14.13 34.17 5.61
C PHE A 809 13.05 33.27 4.98
N THR A 810 13.20 33.00 3.69
CA THR A 810 12.48 31.90 3.05
C THR A 810 13.30 30.65 3.28
N ALA A 811 12.90 29.88 4.28
CA ALA A 811 13.62 28.71 4.74
C ALA A 811 12.90 27.41 4.36
N VAL A 812 13.68 26.37 4.09
CA VAL A 812 13.22 24.99 3.85
C VAL A 812 14.11 24.00 4.61
N ASN A 813 13.51 22.99 5.24
CA ASN A 813 14.21 21.95 5.98
C ASN A 813 14.27 20.66 5.16
N LEU A 814 15.46 20.31 4.67
CA LEU A 814 15.77 19.10 3.90
C LEU A 814 16.59 18.09 4.73
N GLY A 815 16.52 18.16 6.08
CA GLY A 815 17.05 17.12 6.97
C GLY A 815 16.34 15.77 6.76
N LEU A 816 17.07 14.67 6.94
CA LEU A 816 16.64 13.31 6.59
C LEU A 816 17.07 12.32 7.69
N ALA A 817 16.20 11.35 8.00
CA ALA A 817 16.49 10.34 9.02
C ALA A 817 17.76 9.53 8.68
N SER A 818 18.61 9.29 9.70
CA SER A 818 19.93 8.62 9.58
C SER A 818 20.95 9.25 8.62
N CYS A 819 20.70 10.42 8.06
CA CYS A 819 21.58 11.09 7.09
C CYS A 819 22.95 11.44 7.70
N THR A 820 24.02 11.11 6.97
CA THR A 820 25.42 11.35 7.36
C THR A 820 25.96 12.67 6.79
N ILE A 821 27.14 13.11 7.24
CA ILE A 821 27.84 14.26 6.63
C ILE A 821 28.22 13.98 5.15
N HIS A 822 28.44 12.71 4.78
CA HIS A 822 28.65 12.29 3.40
C HIS A 822 27.39 12.47 2.55
N MET A 823 26.25 11.96 3.03
CA MET A 823 24.96 12.09 2.36
C MET A 823 24.49 13.55 2.28
N SER A 824 24.75 14.34 3.32
CA SER A 824 24.50 15.79 3.34
C SER A 824 25.32 16.50 2.25
N LYS A 825 26.60 16.16 2.11
CA LYS A 825 27.48 16.66 1.04
C LYS A 825 26.99 16.23 -0.35
N ASP A 826 26.54 14.99 -0.53
CA ASP A 826 26.05 14.49 -1.83
C ASP A 826 24.70 15.11 -2.23
N LEU A 827 23.75 15.25 -1.29
CA LEU A 827 22.49 15.98 -1.49
C LEU A 827 22.76 17.44 -1.88
N LEU A 828 23.70 18.09 -1.18
CA LEU A 828 24.09 19.47 -1.43
C LEU A 828 24.64 19.66 -2.85
N MET A 829 25.57 18.80 -3.30
CA MET A 829 26.19 18.97 -4.61
C MET A 829 25.31 18.52 -5.79
N LYS A 830 24.44 17.53 -5.58
CA LYS A 830 23.59 16.99 -6.66
C LYS A 830 22.31 17.79 -6.90
N TYR A 831 21.64 18.24 -5.84
CA TYR A 831 20.31 18.84 -5.96
C TYR A 831 20.25 20.29 -5.50
N ILE A 832 20.92 20.66 -4.41
CA ILE A 832 20.77 22.01 -3.83
C ILE A 832 21.66 23.03 -4.55
N MET A 833 22.94 22.75 -4.74
CA MET A 833 23.89 23.69 -5.35
C MET A 833 23.63 24.02 -6.82
N PRO A 834 23.17 23.09 -7.68
CA PRO A 834 22.77 23.43 -9.04
C PRO A 834 21.63 24.44 -9.09
N HIS A 835 20.64 24.29 -8.22
CA HIS A 835 19.32 24.91 -8.39
C HIS A 835 19.09 26.12 -7.50
N TYR A 836 19.50 26.07 -6.24
CA TYR A 836 19.24 27.15 -5.27
C TYR A 836 20.10 28.36 -5.55
N LYS A 837 19.62 29.28 -6.41
CA LYS A 837 20.34 30.52 -6.79
C LYS A 837 20.27 31.61 -5.72
N LYS A 838 19.29 31.55 -4.81
CA LYS A 838 19.04 32.58 -3.76
C LYS A 838 19.52 32.19 -2.35
N MET A 839 20.09 30.99 -2.19
CA MET A 839 20.65 30.53 -0.92
C MET A 839 21.73 31.51 -0.43
N LYS A 840 21.58 32.00 0.81
CA LYS A 840 22.59 32.75 1.57
C LYS A 840 23.20 31.91 2.68
N TYR A 841 22.38 31.10 3.34
CA TYR A 841 22.74 30.34 4.53
C TYR A 841 22.43 28.86 4.35
N LEU A 842 23.42 28.02 4.67
CA LEU A 842 23.27 26.56 4.71
C LEU A 842 23.49 26.10 6.15
N VAL A 843 22.44 25.59 6.80
CA VAL A 843 22.54 24.95 8.11
C VAL A 843 22.80 23.46 7.89
N VAL A 844 23.90 22.95 8.44
CA VAL A 844 24.28 21.53 8.34
C VAL A 844 24.53 20.97 9.73
N SER A 845 23.82 19.89 10.11
CA SER A 845 24.15 19.22 11.37
C SER A 845 25.48 18.47 11.25
N LEU A 846 26.31 18.60 12.27
CA LEU A 846 27.63 17.98 12.31
C LEU A 846 27.54 16.54 12.81
N ASP A 847 26.62 16.22 13.72
CA ASP A 847 26.31 14.86 14.21
C ASP A 847 27.53 13.96 14.37
N LEU A 848 28.43 14.38 15.27
CA LEU A 848 29.72 13.73 15.57
C LEU A 848 29.60 12.22 15.79
N ASP A 849 28.53 11.76 16.44
CA ASP A 849 28.28 10.34 16.70
C ASP A 849 27.76 9.55 15.48
N PHE A 850 27.69 10.17 14.29
CA PHE A 850 27.56 9.49 13.01
C PHE A 850 28.91 9.38 12.25
N TRP A 851 30.02 9.99 12.72
CA TRP A 851 31.31 10.03 12.01
C TRP A 851 32.08 8.70 12.00
N TRP A 852 31.44 7.60 12.41
CA TRP A 852 31.89 6.22 12.17
C TRP A 852 31.35 5.61 10.88
N LYS A 853 30.38 6.26 10.23
CA LYS A 853 29.79 5.83 8.95
C LYS A 853 30.65 6.28 7.77
N THR A 854 30.83 5.41 6.77
CA THR A 854 31.59 5.71 5.54
C THR A 854 30.72 6.39 4.47
N PRO A 855 31.28 6.81 3.31
CA PRO A 855 30.49 7.31 2.18
C PRO A 855 29.63 6.27 1.45
N SER A 856 29.62 4.99 1.87
CA SER A 856 28.93 3.89 1.18
C SER A 856 27.41 3.88 1.42
N ALA A 857 26.65 3.19 0.57
CA ALA A 857 25.21 3.07 0.76
C ALA A 857 24.83 2.15 1.94
N LYS A 858 25.74 1.23 2.29
CA LYS A 858 25.63 0.37 3.48
C LYS A 858 25.57 1.20 4.76
N ASP A 859 26.33 2.30 4.82
CA ASP A 859 26.34 3.24 5.95
C ASP A 859 25.38 4.42 5.76
N ASP A 860 24.19 4.13 5.22
CA ASP A 860 23.09 5.07 4.96
C ASP A 860 23.34 6.21 3.95
N ASN A 861 24.45 6.26 3.18
CA ASN A 861 24.54 7.25 2.10
C ASN A 861 23.62 6.91 0.91
N TRP A 862 22.41 7.47 0.92
CA TRP A 862 21.39 7.27 -0.11
C TRP A 862 21.87 7.60 -1.52
N PHE A 863 22.78 8.56 -1.67
CA PHE A 863 23.21 9.11 -2.96
C PHE A 863 24.56 8.57 -3.46
N ALA A 864 25.07 7.49 -2.86
CA ALA A 864 26.35 6.87 -3.25
C ALA A 864 26.27 6.21 -4.64
N ASP A 865 26.85 6.85 -5.66
CA ASP A 865 26.77 6.37 -7.05
C ASP A 865 27.50 5.04 -7.31
N ASN A 866 28.48 4.71 -6.48
CA ASN A 866 29.46 3.64 -6.72
C ASN A 866 29.16 2.36 -5.93
N ASP A 867 27.95 2.23 -5.37
CA ASP A 867 27.54 1.07 -4.56
C ASP A 867 26.34 0.37 -5.22
N ALA A 868 26.46 -0.92 -5.51
CA ALA A 868 25.37 -1.72 -6.10
C ALA A 868 24.17 -1.88 -5.14
N ASN A 869 24.36 -1.55 -3.85
CA ASN A 869 23.33 -1.59 -2.82
C ASN A 869 22.66 -0.21 -2.60
N ALA A 870 22.90 0.77 -3.48
CA ALA A 870 22.45 2.14 -3.29
C ALA A 870 20.93 2.28 -3.36
N LYS A 871 20.32 2.69 -2.24
CA LYS A 871 18.86 2.78 -2.05
C LYS A 871 18.15 3.62 -3.12
N TYR A 872 18.82 4.62 -3.70
CA TYR A 872 18.24 5.42 -4.80
C TYR A 872 17.88 4.59 -6.05
N LEU A 873 18.54 3.45 -6.28
CA LEU A 873 18.26 2.55 -7.41
C LEU A 873 16.88 1.87 -7.33
N LEU A 874 16.25 1.88 -6.15
CA LEU A 874 14.91 1.32 -5.93
C LEU A 874 13.77 2.28 -6.35
N TYR A 875 14.08 3.52 -6.74
CA TYR A 875 13.09 4.56 -7.02
C TYR A 875 13.42 5.26 -8.35
N PRO A 876 12.57 5.15 -9.38
CA PRO A 876 12.92 5.61 -10.72
C PRO A 876 13.12 7.13 -10.77
N GLY A 877 12.54 7.93 -9.88
CA GLY A 877 12.79 9.37 -9.79
C GLY A 877 14.26 9.72 -9.60
N PHE A 878 14.97 9.07 -8.66
CA PHE A 878 16.39 9.35 -8.45
C PHE A 878 17.29 8.83 -9.58
N VAL A 879 16.90 7.74 -10.23
CA VAL A 879 17.60 7.19 -11.41
C VAL A 879 17.40 8.11 -12.62
N TYR A 880 16.18 8.60 -12.81
CA TYR A 880 15.78 9.50 -13.87
C TYR A 880 16.45 10.87 -13.72
N ASP A 881 16.44 11.46 -12.52
CA ASP A 881 17.17 12.69 -12.21
C ASP A 881 18.66 12.54 -12.53
N LYS A 882 19.29 11.43 -12.10
CA LYS A 882 20.70 11.13 -12.40
C LYS A 882 20.97 11.04 -13.90
N ASN A 883 20.09 10.36 -14.65
CA ASN A 883 20.20 10.23 -16.11
C ASN A 883 20.03 11.57 -16.85
N HIS A 884 19.31 12.53 -16.24
CA HIS A 884 19.19 13.92 -16.70
C HIS A 884 20.21 14.86 -16.04
N ASN A 885 21.34 14.31 -15.54
CA ASN A 885 22.43 15.06 -14.91
C ASN A 885 21.93 15.99 -13.77
N TYR A 886 21.00 15.50 -12.96
CA TYR A 886 20.31 16.20 -11.87
C TYR A 886 19.69 17.55 -12.30
N TRP A 887 19.28 17.66 -13.57
CA TRP A 887 18.68 18.85 -14.19
C TRP A 887 19.59 20.09 -14.23
N VAL A 888 20.91 19.90 -14.09
CA VAL A 888 21.90 21.00 -14.06
C VAL A 888 21.83 21.82 -15.35
N GLY A 889 21.27 23.03 -15.23
CA GLY A 889 21.13 23.99 -16.35
C GLY A 889 19.69 24.33 -16.71
N GLU A 890 18.70 23.64 -16.14
CA GLU A 890 17.28 24.00 -16.27
C GLU A 890 16.96 25.33 -15.55
N GLU A 891 16.02 26.10 -16.10
CA GLU A 891 15.54 27.38 -15.55
C GLU A 891 14.09 27.31 -15.04
N ASP A 892 13.25 26.37 -15.49
CA ASP A 892 11.91 26.12 -14.90
C ASP A 892 11.80 24.72 -14.27
N LEU A 893 11.87 24.69 -12.94
CA LEU A 893 11.71 23.46 -12.14
C LEU A 893 10.25 23.19 -11.73
N THR A 894 9.28 24.02 -12.14
CA THR A 894 7.86 23.85 -11.82
C THR A 894 7.32 22.47 -12.25
N PRO A 895 7.67 21.92 -13.45
CA PRO A 895 7.22 20.59 -13.83
C PRO A 895 7.77 19.47 -12.95
N LEU A 896 8.96 19.63 -12.35
CA LEU A 896 9.55 18.67 -11.41
C LEU A 896 8.91 18.76 -10.02
N TYR A 897 8.56 19.96 -9.57
CA TYR A 897 7.76 20.15 -8.36
C TYR A 897 6.38 19.50 -8.51
N GLU A 898 5.66 19.79 -9.60
CA GLU A 898 4.35 19.20 -9.89
C GLU A 898 4.46 17.68 -10.11
N ALA A 899 5.53 17.18 -10.73
CA ALA A 899 5.80 15.73 -10.83
C ALA A 899 6.08 15.07 -9.47
N ALA A 900 6.82 15.71 -8.56
CA ALA A 900 7.05 15.19 -7.22
C ALA A 900 5.77 15.21 -6.37
N LYS A 901 4.98 16.28 -6.49
CA LYS A 901 3.67 16.49 -5.84
C LYS A 901 2.63 15.49 -6.30
N ASP A 902 2.50 15.25 -7.60
CA ASP A 902 1.63 14.22 -8.17
C ASP A 902 2.19 12.80 -8.00
N GLY A 903 3.50 12.66 -7.78
CA GLY A 903 4.19 11.40 -7.47
C GLY A 903 3.81 10.79 -6.11
N ILE A 904 2.79 11.34 -5.43
CA ILE A 904 2.10 10.70 -4.32
C ILE A 904 1.22 9.57 -4.86
N LEU A 905 1.82 8.40 -5.02
CA LEU A 905 1.06 7.16 -5.16
C LEU A 905 0.37 6.77 -3.83
N TYR A 906 0.86 7.27 -2.68
CA TYR A 906 0.52 6.75 -1.35
C TYR A 906 0.37 7.82 -0.25
N PRO A 907 -0.66 7.74 0.61
CA PRO A 907 -0.91 8.74 1.66
C PRO A 907 0.17 8.76 2.75
N SER A 908 0.25 9.89 3.44
CA SER A 908 1.15 10.10 4.59
C SER A 908 0.85 9.14 5.74
N SER A 909 1.89 8.86 6.53
CA SER A 909 1.68 8.44 7.92
C SER A 909 1.22 9.66 8.74
N ASN A 910 0.42 9.46 9.78
CA ASN A 910 -0.04 10.57 10.65
C ASN A 910 1.13 11.41 11.22
N ARG A 911 2.33 10.83 11.37
CA ARG A 911 3.54 11.54 11.84
C ARG A 911 4.17 12.46 10.79
N THR A 912 3.72 12.39 9.54
CA THR A 912 4.22 13.17 8.39
C THR A 912 3.20 14.16 7.80
N ASP A 913 1.95 14.17 8.27
CA ASP A 913 0.86 14.98 7.67
C ASP A 913 1.20 16.48 7.53
N HIS A 914 1.91 17.03 8.51
CA HIS A 914 2.28 18.45 8.55
C HIS A 914 3.60 18.78 7.83
N ILE A 915 4.36 17.80 7.32
CA ILE A 915 5.75 18.03 6.88
C ILE A 915 5.87 19.02 5.71
N ILE A 916 4.86 19.13 4.84
CA ILE A 916 4.81 20.15 3.77
C ILE A 916 4.42 21.53 4.34
N GLU A 917 3.39 21.58 5.20
CA GLU A 917 2.91 22.81 5.85
C GLU A 917 4.04 23.51 6.64
N LEU A 918 4.80 22.73 7.42
CA LEU A 918 5.92 23.20 8.24
C LEU A 918 7.24 23.31 7.45
N ARG A 919 7.18 23.17 6.12
CA ARG A 919 8.33 23.26 5.17
C ARG A 919 9.50 22.33 5.51
N GLY A 920 9.19 21.15 6.03
CA GLY A 920 10.12 20.05 6.23
C GLY A 920 10.52 19.75 7.67
N GLN A 921 9.94 20.43 8.67
CA GLN A 921 10.08 20.02 10.07
C GLN A 921 9.20 18.79 10.37
N LEU A 922 9.69 17.89 11.23
CA LEU A 922 8.93 16.72 11.71
C LEU A 922 8.31 17.00 13.09
N HIS A 923 6.99 17.11 13.11
CA HIS A 923 6.18 17.35 14.31
C HIS A 923 6.27 16.14 15.27
N THR A 924 6.64 16.36 16.53
CA THR A 924 7.02 15.29 17.49
C THR A 924 6.72 15.64 18.94
N THR A 925 6.00 14.74 19.63
CA THR A 925 5.51 14.93 21.01
C THR A 925 6.61 14.88 22.07
N CYS A 926 6.55 15.79 23.05
CA CYS A 926 7.53 15.86 24.13
C CYS A 926 7.43 14.73 25.18
N SER A 927 8.57 14.10 25.47
CA SER A 927 8.80 13.31 26.67
C SER A 927 8.86 14.19 27.93
N LYS A 928 8.42 13.65 29.07
CA LYS A 928 8.39 14.36 30.36
C LYS A 928 9.77 14.76 30.92
N SER A 929 10.84 14.13 30.43
CA SER A 929 12.22 14.37 30.87
C SER A 929 13.24 13.75 29.92
N TRP A 930 14.48 14.23 29.96
CA TRP A 930 15.62 13.61 29.28
C TRP A 930 15.93 12.20 29.85
N PRO A 931 16.10 11.16 29.01
CA PRO A 931 16.55 9.82 29.44
C PRO A 931 17.97 9.81 30.00
N GLY A 932 18.31 8.77 30.78
CA GLY A 932 19.67 8.57 31.30
C GLY A 932 20.65 8.01 30.26
N ALA A 933 21.96 8.26 30.46
CA ALA A 933 23.05 7.90 29.53
C ALA A 933 23.33 6.39 29.37
N ALA A 934 22.49 5.53 29.96
CA ALA A 934 22.52 4.08 29.74
C ALA A 934 21.64 3.65 28.54
N PHE A 935 20.84 4.57 27.97
CA PHE A 935 20.16 4.36 26.69
C PHE A 935 21.11 4.69 25.53
N GLY A 936 21.29 3.73 24.62
CA GLY A 936 22.02 3.91 23.36
C GLY A 936 23.50 3.50 23.41
N ALA A 937 23.83 2.51 22.58
CA ALA A 937 25.17 2.13 22.12
C ALA A 937 26.24 1.75 23.17
N THR A 938 27.41 1.37 22.66
CA THR A 938 28.67 1.18 23.40
C THR A 938 29.68 2.23 22.94
N VAL A 939 30.73 2.47 23.74
CA VAL A 939 31.76 3.47 23.39
C VAL A 939 32.47 3.09 22.09
N SER A 940 32.42 3.97 21.09
CA SER A 940 33.00 3.74 19.75
C SER A 940 34.21 4.64 19.47
N ASP A 941 35.24 4.04 18.87
CA ASP A 941 36.39 4.72 18.24
C ASP A 941 36.42 4.32 16.76
N PRO A 942 36.16 5.24 15.80
CA PRO A 942 36.11 4.91 14.38
C PRO A 942 37.47 4.66 13.73
N GLY A 943 38.57 5.01 14.41
CA GLY A 943 39.87 5.15 13.78
C GLY A 943 39.99 6.41 12.89
N GLN A 944 41.24 6.81 12.63
CA GLN A 944 41.55 8.11 12.03
C GLN A 944 41.12 8.26 10.56
N GLU A 945 41.02 7.16 9.80
CA GLU A 945 40.70 7.21 8.37
C GLU A 945 39.24 7.59 8.11
N ILE A 946 38.29 7.02 8.86
CA ILE A 946 36.86 7.33 8.74
C ILE A 946 36.58 8.77 9.19
N LEU A 947 37.20 9.19 10.30
CA LEU A 947 37.14 10.57 10.79
C LEU A 947 37.71 11.58 9.77
N ALA A 948 38.81 11.25 9.10
CA ALA A 948 39.38 12.08 8.04
C ALA A 948 38.45 12.19 6.82
N GLY A 949 37.77 11.10 6.44
CA GLY A 949 36.75 11.11 5.39
C GLY A 949 35.56 12.01 5.71
N SER A 950 35.04 11.94 6.95
CA SER A 950 33.96 12.79 7.43
C SER A 950 34.37 14.27 7.46
N MET A 951 35.56 14.57 8.01
CA MET A 951 36.17 15.91 8.01
C MET A 951 36.35 16.47 6.59
N ASN A 952 36.77 15.65 5.62
CA ASN A 952 36.91 16.07 4.23
C ASN A 952 35.56 16.44 3.58
N SER A 953 34.48 15.76 3.96
CA SER A 953 33.12 16.08 3.48
C SER A 953 32.64 17.43 4.03
N LEU A 954 32.89 17.72 5.30
CA LEU A 954 32.60 19.04 5.90
C LEU A 954 33.39 20.16 5.20
N LYS A 955 34.69 19.96 4.93
CA LYS A 955 35.51 20.93 4.18
C LYS A 955 34.98 21.17 2.77
N THR A 956 34.57 20.11 2.07
CA THR A 956 33.96 20.22 0.73
C THR A 956 32.66 21.05 0.78
N ILE A 957 31.80 20.83 1.79
CA ILE A 957 30.59 21.64 1.99
C ILE A 957 30.94 23.13 2.16
N ILE A 958 31.92 23.46 3.00
CA ILE A 958 32.32 24.84 3.29
C ILE A 958 32.96 25.51 2.06
N GLU A 959 33.87 24.82 1.37
CA GLU A 959 34.65 25.36 0.26
C GLU A 959 33.82 25.56 -1.01
N GLU A 960 32.89 24.64 -1.35
CA GLU A 960 31.96 24.84 -2.46
C GLU A 960 30.92 25.92 -2.14
N SER A 961 30.48 26.04 -0.88
CA SER A 961 29.59 27.12 -0.44
C SER A 961 30.27 28.50 -0.54
N ALA A 962 31.55 28.59 -0.19
CA ALA A 962 32.34 29.82 -0.27
C ALA A 962 32.37 30.39 -1.70
N LYS A 963 32.50 29.53 -2.72
CA LYS A 963 32.51 29.92 -4.14
C LYS A 963 31.22 30.59 -4.60
N ARG A 964 30.11 30.39 -3.88
CA ARG A 964 28.79 30.98 -4.15
C ARG A 964 28.39 32.08 -3.17
N GLY A 965 29.28 32.46 -2.24
CA GLY A 965 28.99 33.43 -1.18
C GLY A 965 28.02 32.92 -0.10
N VAL A 966 27.92 31.60 0.06
CA VAL A 966 27.02 30.96 1.03
C VAL A 966 27.75 30.73 2.36
N THR A 967 27.14 31.20 3.45
CA THR A 967 27.61 30.97 4.82
C THR A 967 27.07 29.65 5.34
N VAL A 968 27.96 28.76 5.75
CA VAL A 968 27.67 27.45 6.32
C VAL A 968 27.63 27.55 7.85
N ILE A 969 26.50 27.19 8.44
CA ILE A 969 26.29 27.11 9.89
C ILE A 969 26.37 25.62 10.25
N GLY A 970 27.53 25.19 10.73
CA GLY A 970 27.73 23.83 11.23
C GLY A 970 27.18 23.73 12.65
N THR A 971 26.13 22.95 12.87
CA THR A 971 25.45 22.87 14.17
C THR A 971 25.64 21.54 14.91
N ILE A 972 25.74 21.63 16.23
CA ILE A 972 25.71 20.49 17.14
C ILE A 972 24.46 20.63 18.00
N LEU A 973 23.51 19.71 17.85
CA LEU A 973 22.20 19.81 18.47
C LEU A 973 22.17 19.24 19.91
N PRO A 974 21.26 19.73 20.77
CA PRO A 974 21.02 19.17 22.10
C PRO A 974 20.75 17.66 22.08
N GLN A 975 21.29 16.97 23.08
CA GLN A 975 21.06 15.55 23.39
C GLN A 975 21.06 15.43 24.92
N SER A 976 20.62 14.30 25.49
CA SER A 976 20.47 14.17 26.94
C SER A 976 21.70 14.68 27.73
N PRO A 977 21.52 15.67 28.64
CA PRO A 977 22.59 16.14 29.53
C PRO A 977 23.24 15.04 30.38
N ALA A 978 22.65 13.85 30.46
CA ALA A 978 23.25 12.70 31.11
C ALA A 978 24.57 12.26 30.44
N TYR A 979 24.70 12.35 29.10
CA TYR A 979 25.90 11.89 28.39
C TYR A 979 27.17 12.64 28.81
N ARG A 980 27.03 13.89 29.28
CA ARG A 980 28.13 14.69 29.85
C ARG A 980 28.90 13.99 30.97
N ASN A 981 28.24 13.12 31.73
CA ASN A 981 28.84 12.36 32.84
C ASN A 981 29.28 10.95 32.41
N SER A 982 29.44 10.71 31.11
CA SER A 982 29.81 9.42 30.51
C SER A 982 30.97 9.56 29.52
N ALA A 983 31.61 8.43 29.20
CA ALA A 983 32.64 8.36 28.15
C ALA A 983 32.07 8.52 26.72
N MET A 984 30.74 8.53 26.57
CA MET A 984 30.06 8.74 25.29
C MET A 984 29.70 10.22 25.12
N PHE A 985 29.89 10.75 23.92
CA PHE A 985 29.51 12.11 23.55
C PHE A 985 27.99 12.27 23.50
N GLY A 986 27.31 11.32 22.86
CA GLY A 986 25.87 11.28 22.59
C GLY A 986 25.37 9.85 22.30
N TYR A 987 24.14 9.74 21.80
CA TYR A 987 23.36 8.48 21.75
C TYR A 987 24.00 7.32 20.95
N LEU A 988 24.76 7.59 19.87
CA LEU A 988 25.47 6.54 19.13
C LEU A 988 26.91 6.28 19.63
N GLY A 989 27.21 6.65 20.87
CA GLY A 989 28.33 6.10 21.63
C GLY A 989 29.73 6.63 21.30
N MET A 990 29.88 7.58 20.36
CA MET A 990 31.17 8.19 20.03
C MET A 990 31.97 8.58 21.27
N ASN A 991 33.24 8.18 21.33
CA ASN A 991 34.14 8.53 22.43
C ASN A 991 34.22 10.05 22.64
N ARG A 992 33.99 10.49 23.87
CA ARG A 992 33.98 11.91 24.26
C ARG A 992 35.29 12.63 23.95
N ASP A 993 36.45 12.02 24.18
CA ASP A 993 37.76 12.65 23.91
C ASP A 993 37.96 12.92 22.40
N ILE A 994 37.42 12.05 21.54
CA ILE A 994 37.43 12.22 20.08
C ILE A 994 36.48 13.34 19.67
N ALA A 995 35.26 13.35 20.21
CA ALA A 995 34.26 14.38 19.91
C ALA A 995 34.71 15.78 20.36
N ASP A 996 35.21 15.92 21.59
CA ASP A 996 35.71 17.18 22.13
C ASP A 996 36.94 17.68 21.34
N SER A 997 37.79 16.77 20.83
CA SER A 997 38.88 17.11 19.90
C SER A 997 38.37 17.61 18.54
N LEU A 998 37.31 17.01 17.98
CA LEU A 998 36.71 17.43 16.71
C LEU A 998 36.03 18.80 16.83
N ILE A 999 35.34 19.07 17.94
CA ILE A 999 34.80 20.40 18.27
C ILE A 999 35.94 21.43 18.34
N GLY A 1000 37.07 21.06 18.94
CA GLY A 1000 38.29 21.87 18.95
C GLY A 1000 38.87 22.19 17.57
N GLU A 1001 38.70 21.32 16.57
CA GLU A 1001 39.03 21.62 15.17
C GLU A 1001 37.98 22.53 14.51
N PHE A 1002 36.68 22.35 14.79
CA PHE A 1002 35.63 23.20 14.22
C PHE A 1002 35.77 24.67 14.64
N VAL A 1003 36.16 24.95 15.88
CA VAL A 1003 36.47 26.31 16.37
C VAL A 1003 37.65 26.94 15.61
N LYS A 1004 38.65 26.13 15.18
CA LYS A 1004 39.75 26.61 14.32
C LYS A 1004 39.28 26.82 12.88
N MET A 1005 38.35 25.99 12.40
CA MET A 1005 37.76 26.14 11.06
C MET A 1005 36.93 27.42 10.94
N GLU A 1006 36.18 27.82 11.97
CA GLU A 1006 35.47 29.11 12.02
C GLU A 1006 36.44 30.30 11.91
N GLN A 1007 37.63 30.19 12.50
CA GLN A 1007 38.70 31.19 12.37
C GLN A 1007 39.44 31.15 11.02
N THR A 1008 39.29 30.07 10.25
CA THR A 1008 40.01 29.81 8.98
C THR A 1008 39.15 30.12 7.76
N TYR A 1009 37.86 29.77 7.81
CA TYR A 1009 36.91 29.92 6.71
C TYR A 1009 35.90 31.01 7.09
N SER A 1010 36.02 32.20 6.48
CA SER A 1010 35.17 33.36 6.78
C SER A 1010 33.68 33.19 6.43
N ASN A 1011 33.30 32.04 5.83
CA ASN A 1011 31.94 31.64 5.54
C ASN A 1011 31.49 30.42 6.38
N PHE A 1012 32.23 30.02 7.42
CA PHE A 1012 31.81 28.96 8.35
C PHE A 1012 31.54 29.54 9.75
N VAL A 1013 30.48 29.06 10.39
CA VAL A 1013 30.08 29.43 11.76
C VAL A 1013 29.72 28.15 12.53
N LEU A 1014 30.21 28.02 13.76
CA LEU A 1014 29.92 26.89 14.64
C LEU A 1014 28.74 27.22 15.58
N PHE A 1015 27.61 26.56 15.38
CA PHE A 1015 26.41 26.71 16.21
C PHE A 1015 26.22 25.49 17.13
N ASP A 1016 27.08 25.39 18.15
CA ASP A 1016 26.98 24.38 19.20
C ASP A 1016 25.90 24.79 20.23
N GLU A 1017 24.72 24.17 20.11
CA GLU A 1017 23.65 24.27 21.11
C GLU A 1017 23.65 23.08 22.09
N ASN A 1018 24.52 22.08 21.89
CA ASN A 1018 24.73 20.97 22.81
C ASN A 1018 25.58 21.40 24.03
N LYS A 1019 26.65 22.16 23.77
CA LYS A 1019 27.58 22.72 24.76
C LYS A 1019 28.21 21.64 25.65
N GLY A 1020 28.48 20.46 25.08
CA GLY A 1020 28.96 19.28 25.82
C GLY A 1020 27.99 18.80 26.91
N GLY A 1021 26.67 18.92 26.69
CA GLY A 1021 25.63 18.63 27.67
C GLY A 1021 25.50 19.66 28.80
N LEU A 1022 25.95 20.90 28.58
CA LEU A 1022 25.71 22.06 29.48
C LEU A 1022 24.52 22.93 29.03
N HIS A 1023 23.79 22.53 28.00
CA HIS A 1023 22.67 23.30 27.46
C HIS A 1023 21.49 23.43 28.42
N ASP A 1024 20.64 24.40 28.15
CA ASP A 1024 19.51 24.83 28.99
C ASP A 1024 18.13 24.37 28.50
N TYR A 1025 18.07 23.53 27.46
CA TYR A 1025 16.84 22.84 27.03
C TYR A 1025 16.31 21.94 28.16
N ALA A 1026 15.14 22.29 28.68
CA ALA A 1026 14.57 21.70 29.88
C ALA A 1026 14.04 20.27 29.67
N ASN A 1027 13.75 19.58 30.77
CA ASN A 1027 12.86 18.41 30.74
C ASN A 1027 11.50 18.85 30.16
N GLY A 1028 10.99 18.13 29.16
CA GLY A 1028 9.82 18.56 28.39
C GLY A 1028 10.15 19.29 27.08
N MET A 1029 11.43 19.36 26.67
CA MET A 1029 11.86 19.88 25.36
C MET A 1029 12.47 18.80 24.45
N ASN A 1030 12.40 17.53 24.86
CA ASN A 1030 12.96 16.38 24.16
C ASN A 1030 11.87 15.40 23.69
N GLU A 1031 12.02 14.80 22.50
CA GLU A 1031 11.24 13.63 22.09
C GLU A 1031 11.82 12.38 22.79
N ASP A 1032 13.13 12.16 22.65
CA ASP A 1032 13.86 11.01 23.17
C ASP A 1032 15.16 11.43 23.91
N SER A 1033 16.28 10.72 23.68
CA SER A 1033 17.61 11.00 24.23
C SER A 1033 18.51 11.86 23.33
N GLN A 1034 18.12 12.11 22.08
CA GLN A 1034 18.93 12.79 21.06
C GLN A 1034 18.15 13.74 20.13
N HIS A 1035 16.82 13.71 20.19
CA HIS A 1035 15.93 14.56 19.41
C HIS A 1035 15.19 15.56 20.31
N LEU A 1036 15.07 16.81 19.85
CA LEU A 1036 14.14 17.78 20.41
C LEU A 1036 12.71 17.44 19.94
N CYS A 1037 11.72 17.69 20.80
CA CYS A 1037 10.32 17.77 20.41
C CYS A 1037 9.98 19.22 19.97
N ASP A 1038 8.73 19.50 19.58
CA ASP A 1038 8.34 20.83 19.08
C ASP A 1038 8.66 22.00 20.02
N GLU A 1039 8.36 21.91 21.32
CA GLU A 1039 8.73 22.95 22.31
C GLU A 1039 10.25 23.20 22.40
N GLY A 1040 11.06 22.17 22.13
CA GLY A 1040 12.52 22.31 22.00
C GLY A 1040 12.92 22.91 20.66
N ALA A 1041 12.25 22.50 19.57
CA ALA A 1041 12.47 22.99 18.21
C ALA A 1041 12.16 24.49 18.07
N GLU A 1042 11.12 24.99 18.74
CA GLU A 1042 10.84 26.43 18.80
C GLU A 1042 11.98 27.22 19.46
N LEU A 1043 12.49 26.75 20.61
CA LEU A 1043 13.60 27.41 21.31
C LEU A 1043 14.89 27.38 20.49
N TYR A 1044 15.22 26.24 19.88
CA TYR A 1044 16.37 26.09 18.99
C TYR A 1044 16.23 27.01 17.77
N THR A 1045 15.04 27.04 17.15
CA THR A 1045 14.79 27.85 15.95
C THR A 1045 14.84 29.35 16.25
N HIS A 1046 14.36 29.81 17.40
CA HIS A 1046 14.52 31.21 17.83
C HIS A 1046 16.01 31.61 17.96
N ARG A 1047 16.86 30.70 18.48
CA ARG A 1047 18.31 30.95 18.59
C ARG A 1047 18.99 30.96 17.22
N LEU A 1048 18.59 30.06 16.33
CA LEU A 1048 19.04 30.06 14.94
C LEU A 1048 18.59 31.34 14.19
N ASP A 1049 17.36 31.82 14.38
CA ASP A 1049 16.89 33.08 13.80
C ASP A 1049 17.72 34.27 14.30
N SER A 1050 18.03 34.29 15.60
CA SER A 1050 18.89 35.32 16.21
C SER A 1050 20.28 35.35 15.58
N LEU A 1051 20.88 34.18 15.32
CA LEU A 1051 22.16 34.06 14.61
C LEU A 1051 22.06 34.49 13.14
N LEU A 1052 21.03 34.04 12.42
CA LEU A 1052 20.79 34.42 11.03
C LEU A 1052 20.56 35.94 10.89
N LEU A 1053 19.86 36.56 11.83
CA LEU A 1053 19.70 38.02 11.91
C LEU A 1053 21.02 38.74 12.20
N GLU A 1054 21.89 38.18 13.05
CA GLU A 1054 23.23 38.76 13.27
C GLU A 1054 24.10 38.67 12.00
N LEU A 1055 24.01 37.57 11.25
CA LEU A 1055 24.77 37.34 10.02
C LEU A 1055 24.23 38.10 8.80
N ASP A 1056 22.93 38.41 8.73
CA ASP A 1056 22.31 39.20 7.65
C ASP A 1056 22.44 40.73 7.88
N ASN A 1057 23.03 41.13 9.01
CA ASN A 1057 23.34 42.52 9.38
C ASN A 1057 24.85 42.86 9.28
N LYS A 1058 25.68 41.94 8.77
CA LYS A 1058 27.14 42.09 8.58
C LYS A 1058 27.52 42.31 7.12
#